data_AF-A0A351T5M4-F1
#
_entry.id   AF-A0A351T5M4-F1
#
_cell.length_a   1.000
_cell.length_b   1.000
_cell.length_c   1.000
_cell.angle_alpha   90.00
_cell.angle_beta   90.00
_cell.angle_gamma   90.00
#
_symmetry.space_group_name_H-M   'P 1'
#
loop_
_entity.id
_entity.type
_entity.pdbx_description
1 polymer ?
#
loop_
_entity_poly.entity_id
_entity_poly.type
_entity_poly.pdbx_seq_one_letter_code
_entity_poly.pdbx_strand_id
1 'polypeptide(L)'
;MKRGAKQLSALSAMASRALAMIAVMAAVGGFWAATDRASAQNLTIADVNQIIAQAQQEANVRALPATIAVVDRVGNVLAVYQMPGAPATVTVTSGRAIGTGIDGLAGVVPASLGAIAKAITGAYLSSGGNAFTTRTASQIVQEHFNPGEDFAPSGPLFGVQFSQLPCSDLSRRFINAAAPVPADQFRGPKRSPLGLSADPGGLPLYKGGVPVGGIGIVADGIYGLDTVTSNIDSNPDEIIALAGTVGFDAPRNIRADRIFVEGKSFRYTDVDTRALVSTPATAPAPTPANFVAVTGYTDGAPIAGQVYGTSASGIRAINTVTDGAAYTNVANITGLNPFLLVSGADVPYFPIIAGAPNGGQNLTVNDVSTIIGHALRVAFSGRAQIRRPLQSSIQVTVSVVDTEGQVLGQARTPDGPLFGIDVSLQKARTAALISNPNAAANLENPQVFPVIQLTANALNGLIPGHNYNIPNYVRQVQAFIGPNALQDGTAFADRSGGNLSRPFFPDGVDTNGPGPLSRPIGNWSPFSTGMQLDLVVPNILNHILFVLNLNIDITGDGVPDFDPDGDGFVNDTGFGCSPIRSVTSGLNPLANGLQIFPGSVPIFKNGALVGGIGVSGDGVDQDDMISFLGLHNAGVALANGVGNAPSAIRADGLRPNGVRLRYVSCPFAPFLGSREQNVCEGK
;
A
#
# COMPACT_ATOMS: atom_id res chain seq x y z
N MET A 1 -71.81 9.82 -34.82
CA MET A 1 -70.47 10.43 -35.04
C MET A 1 -69.84 11.16 -33.84
N LYS A 2 -70.51 11.38 -32.68
CA LYS A 2 -69.90 12.06 -31.51
C LYS A 2 -69.36 11.16 -30.38
N ARG A 3 -69.44 9.82 -30.50
CA ARG A 3 -68.89 8.86 -29.51
C ARG A 3 -67.53 8.26 -29.88
N GLY A 4 -67.16 8.20 -31.16
CA GLY A 4 -65.84 7.71 -31.60
C GLY A 4 -64.70 8.71 -31.33
N ALA A 5 -64.96 10.02 -31.43
CA ALA A 5 -63.94 11.05 -31.22
C ALA A 5 -63.46 11.16 -29.75
N LYS A 6 -64.31 10.85 -28.76
CA LYS A 6 -63.94 10.85 -27.34
C LYS A 6 -63.12 9.62 -26.93
N GLN A 7 -63.29 8.48 -27.58
CA GLN A 7 -62.44 7.30 -27.34
C GLN A 7 -61.05 7.47 -27.96
N LEU A 8 -60.94 8.05 -29.16
CA LEU A 8 -59.64 8.36 -29.76
C LEU A 8 -58.86 9.44 -29.00
N SER A 9 -59.53 10.45 -28.42
CA SER A 9 -58.84 11.46 -27.59
C SER A 9 -58.36 10.90 -26.25
N ALA A 10 -59.10 9.96 -25.65
CA ALA A 10 -58.71 9.31 -24.40
C ALA A 10 -57.54 8.33 -24.59
N LEU A 11 -57.53 7.58 -25.71
CA LEU A 11 -56.40 6.71 -26.10
C LEU A 11 -55.15 7.51 -26.47
N SER A 12 -55.29 8.65 -27.15
CA SER A 12 -54.20 9.59 -27.45
C SER A 12 -53.60 10.22 -26.18
N ALA A 13 -54.44 10.59 -25.21
CA ALA A 13 -54.00 11.16 -23.94
C ALA A 13 -53.32 10.11 -23.02
N MET A 14 -53.80 8.87 -23.01
CA MET A 14 -53.14 7.75 -22.30
C MET A 14 -51.81 7.36 -22.96
N ALA A 15 -51.74 7.31 -24.29
CA ALA A 15 -50.49 7.04 -25.01
C ALA A 15 -49.46 8.16 -24.80
N SER A 16 -49.88 9.42 -24.76
CA SER A 16 -48.98 10.56 -24.51
C SER A 16 -48.47 10.60 -23.05
N ARG A 17 -49.30 10.17 -22.08
CA ARG A 17 -48.86 10.04 -20.67
C ARG A 17 -47.97 8.83 -20.45
N ALA A 18 -48.19 7.72 -21.16
CA ALA A 18 -47.30 6.56 -21.16
C ALA A 18 -45.94 6.89 -21.83
N LEU A 19 -45.93 7.62 -22.95
CA LEU A 19 -44.69 8.10 -23.59
C LEU A 19 -43.93 9.09 -22.70
N ALA A 20 -44.63 9.98 -21.98
CA ALA A 20 -44.00 10.92 -21.05
C ALA A 20 -43.41 10.20 -19.81
N MET A 21 -44.08 9.16 -19.29
CA MET A 21 -43.53 8.33 -18.20
C MET A 21 -42.35 7.47 -18.66
N ILE A 22 -42.37 6.94 -19.89
CA ILE A 22 -41.24 6.20 -20.48
C ILE A 22 -40.08 7.16 -20.77
N ALA A 23 -40.33 8.40 -21.20
CA ALA A 23 -39.30 9.42 -21.39
C ALA A 23 -38.68 9.90 -20.06
N VAL A 24 -39.46 9.98 -18.98
CA VAL A 24 -38.94 10.29 -17.63
C VAL A 24 -38.20 9.09 -17.04
N MET A 25 -38.65 7.85 -17.28
CA MET A 25 -37.88 6.65 -16.90
C MET A 25 -36.60 6.45 -17.75
N ALA A 26 -36.61 6.88 -19.02
CA ALA A 26 -35.41 6.91 -19.86
C ALA A 26 -34.46 8.06 -19.49
N ALA A 27 -34.96 9.17 -18.95
CA ALA A 27 -34.14 10.26 -18.42
C ALA A 27 -33.55 9.95 -17.03
N VAL A 28 -34.26 9.18 -16.19
CA VAL A 28 -33.75 8.71 -14.89
C VAL A 28 -32.87 7.45 -15.04
N GLY A 29 -33.12 6.60 -16.04
CA GLY A 29 -32.26 5.46 -16.40
C GLY A 29 -31.07 5.83 -17.30
N GLY A 30 -31.16 6.93 -18.05
CA GLY A 30 -30.12 7.45 -18.95
C GLY A 30 -29.02 8.23 -18.23
N PHE A 31 -29.23 8.64 -16.98
CA PHE A 31 -28.17 9.22 -16.12
C PHE A 31 -27.31 8.16 -15.43
N TRP A 32 -27.67 6.87 -15.52
CA TRP A 32 -26.89 5.74 -14.98
C TRP A 32 -26.21 4.89 -16.07
N ALA A 33 -26.34 5.27 -17.35
CA ALA A 33 -25.71 4.60 -18.48
C ALA A 33 -24.57 5.43 -19.12
N ALA A 34 -24.19 6.56 -18.49
CA ALA A 34 -23.04 7.38 -18.85
C ALA A 34 -21.93 7.33 -17.79
N THR A 35 -21.81 6.23 -17.03
CA THR A 35 -20.46 5.75 -16.71
C THR A 35 -19.93 5.17 -18.01
N ASP A 36 -19.37 6.06 -18.84
CA ASP A 36 -18.46 5.66 -19.89
C ASP A 36 -17.60 4.54 -19.33
N ARG A 37 -17.52 3.41 -20.05
CA ARG A 37 -16.40 2.51 -19.88
C ARG A 37 -15.19 3.43 -19.90
N ALA A 38 -14.55 3.66 -18.76
CA ALA A 38 -13.24 4.27 -18.72
C ALA A 38 -12.42 3.50 -19.76
N SER A 39 -12.19 4.13 -20.91
CA SER A 39 -11.56 3.48 -22.04
C SER A 39 -10.26 2.90 -21.52
N ALA A 40 -9.97 1.62 -21.78
CA ALA A 40 -8.71 0.98 -21.41
C ALA A 40 -7.54 1.93 -21.74
N GLN A 41 -6.95 2.55 -20.71
CA GLN A 41 -5.86 3.51 -20.86
C GLN A 41 -4.55 2.86 -20.42
N ASN A 42 -3.49 3.18 -21.16
CA ASN A 42 -2.10 3.00 -20.76
C ASN A 42 -1.27 4.18 -21.27
N LEU A 43 -0.05 4.30 -20.75
CA LEU A 43 0.97 5.19 -21.30
C LEU A 43 1.61 4.51 -22.52
N THR A 44 1.55 5.17 -23.67
CA THR A 44 2.31 4.78 -24.87
C THR A 44 3.76 5.25 -24.75
N ILE A 45 4.65 4.75 -25.61
CA ILE A 45 6.04 5.26 -25.67
C ILE A 45 6.06 6.77 -25.98
N ALA A 46 5.13 7.25 -26.81
CA ALA A 46 5.00 8.68 -27.10
C ALA A 46 4.60 9.48 -25.86
N ASP A 47 3.65 8.97 -25.06
CA ASP A 47 3.26 9.59 -23.79
C ASP A 47 4.46 9.65 -22.82
N VAL A 48 5.20 8.54 -22.66
CA VAL A 48 6.38 8.47 -21.79
C VAL A 48 7.44 9.49 -22.21
N ASN A 49 7.74 9.56 -23.51
CA ASN A 49 8.69 10.54 -24.05
C ASN A 49 8.21 11.98 -23.87
N GLN A 50 6.90 12.25 -23.99
CA GLN A 50 6.34 13.58 -23.74
C GLN A 50 6.48 13.99 -22.28
N ILE A 51 6.12 13.10 -21.34
CA ILE A 51 6.23 13.34 -19.89
C ILE A 51 7.68 13.70 -19.52
N ILE A 52 8.64 12.92 -20.03
CA ILE A 52 10.07 13.14 -19.80
C ILE A 52 10.53 14.43 -20.46
N ALA A 53 10.11 14.71 -21.70
CA ALA A 53 10.44 15.93 -22.43
C ALA A 53 10.05 17.20 -21.65
N GLN A 54 8.83 17.22 -21.10
CA GLN A 54 8.31 18.35 -20.34
C GLN A 54 9.09 18.56 -19.04
N ALA A 55 9.34 17.48 -18.28
CA ALA A 55 10.14 17.54 -17.05
C ALA A 55 11.59 17.98 -17.32
N GLN A 56 12.28 17.40 -18.31
CA GLN A 56 13.66 17.80 -18.63
C GLN A 56 13.75 19.26 -19.09
N GLN A 57 12.72 19.79 -19.77
CA GLN A 57 12.73 21.18 -20.24
C GLN A 57 12.66 22.14 -19.04
N GLU A 58 11.78 21.87 -18.08
CA GLU A 58 11.68 22.67 -16.86
C GLU A 58 12.98 22.61 -16.04
N ALA A 59 13.55 21.41 -15.89
CA ALA A 59 14.83 21.19 -15.23
C ALA A 59 15.97 21.99 -15.90
N ASN A 60 16.05 21.96 -17.23
CA ASN A 60 17.06 22.72 -17.99
C ASN A 60 16.92 24.24 -17.81
N VAL A 61 15.70 24.78 -17.92
CA VAL A 61 15.45 26.22 -17.77
C VAL A 61 15.79 26.71 -16.36
N ARG A 62 15.66 25.84 -15.36
CA ARG A 62 16.04 26.13 -13.97
C ARG A 62 17.51 25.90 -13.65
N ALA A 63 18.30 25.37 -14.59
CA ALA A 63 19.66 24.90 -14.34
C ALA A 63 19.74 23.88 -13.17
N LEU A 64 18.74 23.00 -13.08
CA LEU A 64 18.65 21.93 -12.08
C LEU A 64 18.53 20.58 -12.81
N PRO A 65 19.63 20.00 -13.30
CA PRO A 65 19.60 18.69 -13.94
C PRO A 65 19.01 17.63 -12.99
N ALA A 66 18.11 16.80 -13.52
CA ALA A 66 17.33 15.87 -12.72
C ALA A 66 17.43 14.42 -13.22
N THR A 67 17.17 13.48 -12.31
CA THR A 67 16.80 12.11 -12.62
C THR A 67 15.28 11.98 -12.61
N ILE A 68 14.71 11.46 -13.70
CA ILE A 68 13.28 11.41 -13.97
C ILE A 68 12.87 9.95 -14.15
N ALA A 69 11.90 9.47 -13.39
CA ALA A 69 11.32 8.14 -13.55
C ALA A 69 9.84 8.22 -13.90
N VAL A 70 9.40 7.37 -14.82
CA VAL A 70 7.97 7.21 -15.18
C VAL A 70 7.58 5.75 -15.00
N VAL A 71 6.49 5.51 -14.28
CA VAL A 71 5.94 4.17 -14.06
C VAL A 71 4.51 4.07 -14.57
N ASP A 72 4.08 2.87 -14.97
CA ASP A 72 2.66 2.62 -15.26
C ASP A 72 1.82 2.41 -14.00
N ARG A 73 0.52 2.17 -14.20
CA ARG A 73 -0.44 2.01 -13.11
C ARG A 73 -0.01 0.96 -12.11
N VAL A 74 0.59 -0.16 -12.55
CA VAL A 74 0.99 -1.30 -11.74
C VAL A 74 2.48 -1.31 -11.40
N GLY A 75 3.18 -0.20 -11.64
CA GLY A 75 4.53 0.06 -11.17
C GLY A 75 5.64 -0.46 -12.11
N ASN A 76 5.33 -0.86 -13.35
CA ASN A 76 6.39 -1.13 -14.32
C ASN A 76 7.15 0.17 -14.59
N VAL A 77 8.48 0.15 -14.47
CA VAL A 77 9.33 1.30 -14.78
C VAL A 77 9.44 1.42 -16.30
N LEU A 78 8.75 2.42 -16.86
CA LEU A 78 8.62 2.62 -18.30
C LEU A 78 9.84 3.31 -18.90
N ALA A 79 10.47 4.19 -18.11
CA ALA A 79 11.73 4.84 -18.43
C ALA A 79 12.34 5.46 -17.17
N VAL A 80 13.68 5.48 -17.14
CA VAL A 80 14.46 6.34 -16.25
C VAL A 80 15.37 7.19 -17.13
N TYR A 81 15.32 8.51 -16.93
CA TYR A 81 16.07 9.49 -17.71
C TYR A 81 16.94 10.31 -16.77
N GLN A 82 18.26 10.26 -16.95
CA GLN A 82 19.21 10.99 -16.11
C GLN A 82 19.87 12.10 -16.93
N MET A 83 19.60 13.34 -16.57
CA MET A 83 20.20 14.49 -17.23
C MET A 83 21.71 14.59 -16.88
N PRO A 84 22.56 15.04 -17.82
CA PRO A 84 23.96 15.33 -17.51
C PRO A 84 24.08 16.32 -16.36
N GLY A 85 24.87 15.97 -15.34
CA GLY A 85 25.06 16.79 -14.13
C GLY A 85 23.99 16.62 -13.05
N ALA A 86 23.01 15.72 -13.23
CA ALA A 86 22.06 15.40 -12.17
C ALA A 86 22.78 14.70 -11.00
N PRO A 87 22.28 14.84 -9.75
CA PRO A 87 22.80 14.08 -8.62
C PRO A 87 22.85 12.58 -8.93
N ALA A 88 24.00 11.96 -8.67
CA ALA A 88 24.17 10.52 -8.87
C ALA A 88 23.51 9.69 -7.75
N THR A 89 23.49 10.25 -6.54
CA THR A 89 22.94 9.63 -5.34
C THR A 89 22.06 10.60 -4.58
N VAL A 90 21.24 10.06 -3.68
CA VAL A 90 20.43 10.83 -2.72
C VAL A 90 20.94 10.65 -1.30
N THR A 91 20.70 11.65 -0.47
CA THR A 91 20.75 11.53 0.99
C THR A 91 19.35 11.30 1.52
N VAL A 92 19.14 10.17 2.20
CA VAL A 92 17.90 9.90 2.93
C VAL A 92 17.93 10.69 4.23
N THR A 93 16.97 11.58 4.46
CA THR A 93 16.97 12.41 5.68
C THR A 93 15.60 12.87 6.11
N SER A 94 15.31 12.82 7.41
CA SER A 94 14.11 13.47 7.96
C SER A 94 14.26 14.96 8.25
N GLY A 95 15.43 15.54 7.99
CA GLY A 95 15.80 16.88 8.48
C GLY A 95 16.11 16.92 9.97
N ARG A 96 16.04 15.77 10.68
CA ARG A 96 16.46 15.63 12.07
C ARG A 96 17.88 15.07 12.15
N ALA A 97 18.58 15.37 13.23
CA ALA A 97 19.91 14.82 13.50
C ALA A 97 19.82 13.37 14.00
N ILE A 98 19.30 12.48 13.17
CA ILE A 98 19.08 11.05 13.44
C ILE A 98 20.03 10.24 12.55
N GLY A 99 20.72 9.26 13.14
CA GLY A 99 21.62 8.35 12.45
C GLY A 99 21.19 6.88 12.54
N THR A 100 19.91 6.63 12.80
CA THR A 100 19.35 5.28 12.91
C THR A 100 18.32 5.01 11.82
N GLY A 101 18.11 3.74 11.46
CA GLY A 101 17.18 3.35 10.41
C GLY A 101 17.86 3.59 9.07
N ILE A 102 17.12 4.10 8.10
CA ILE A 102 17.72 4.61 6.85
C ILE A 102 17.89 6.14 6.88
N ASP A 103 17.54 6.79 7.98
CA ASP A 103 17.73 8.23 8.17
C ASP A 103 19.22 8.57 8.32
N GLY A 104 19.68 9.54 7.54
CA GLY A 104 21.09 9.91 7.45
C GLY A 104 21.91 9.07 6.46
N LEU A 105 21.30 8.11 5.77
CA LEU A 105 21.98 7.31 4.75
C LEU A 105 22.33 8.18 3.55
N ALA A 106 23.63 8.40 3.32
CA ALA A 106 24.13 9.31 2.29
C ALA A 106 25.16 8.62 1.37
N GLY A 107 25.21 9.06 0.11
CA GLY A 107 26.27 8.67 -0.83
C GLY A 107 26.18 7.26 -1.42
N VAL A 108 25.25 6.43 -0.95
CA VAL A 108 25.09 5.04 -1.40
C VAL A 108 23.77 4.75 -2.11
N VAL A 109 22.75 5.60 -1.96
CA VAL A 109 21.44 5.36 -2.58
C VAL A 109 21.42 6.03 -3.97
N PRO A 110 21.33 5.28 -5.09
CA PRO A 110 21.24 5.89 -6.41
C PRO A 110 20.03 6.82 -6.54
N ALA A 111 20.21 7.97 -7.22
CA ALA A 111 19.12 8.90 -7.47
C ALA A 111 17.98 8.28 -8.29
N SER A 112 18.30 7.29 -9.14
CA SER A 112 17.30 6.51 -9.87
C SER A 112 16.34 5.74 -8.96
N LEU A 113 16.82 5.21 -7.83
CA LEU A 113 15.97 4.52 -6.85
C LEU A 113 15.03 5.51 -6.15
N GLY A 114 15.53 6.68 -5.78
CA GLY A 114 14.70 7.76 -5.23
C GLY A 114 13.60 8.19 -6.19
N ALA A 115 13.96 8.43 -7.46
CA ALA A 115 12.99 8.81 -8.51
C ALA A 115 11.94 7.72 -8.75
N ILE A 116 12.34 6.44 -8.81
CA ILE A 116 11.40 5.30 -8.97
C ILE A 116 10.46 5.22 -7.76
N ALA A 117 10.96 5.32 -6.53
CA ALA A 117 10.12 5.27 -5.33
C ALA A 117 9.09 6.41 -5.28
N LYS A 118 9.49 7.64 -5.66
CA LYS A 118 8.56 8.78 -5.82
C LYS A 118 7.50 8.52 -6.89
N ALA A 119 7.89 7.98 -8.05
CA ALA A 119 6.96 7.67 -9.15
C ALA A 119 5.93 6.60 -8.75
N ILE A 120 6.38 5.51 -8.13
CA ILE A 120 5.52 4.45 -7.60
C ILE A 120 4.56 5.00 -6.55
N THR A 121 5.03 5.88 -5.67
CA THR A 121 4.18 6.50 -4.65
C THR A 121 3.02 7.26 -5.27
N GLY A 122 3.28 8.11 -6.27
CA GLY A 122 2.22 8.80 -7.01
C GLY A 122 1.23 7.82 -7.65
N ALA A 123 1.73 6.79 -8.32
CA ALA A 123 0.90 5.78 -8.97
C ALA A 123 0.05 4.96 -7.99
N TYR A 124 0.61 4.58 -6.83
CA TYR A 124 0.02 3.56 -5.95
C TYR A 124 -0.95 4.12 -4.93
N LEU A 125 -0.72 5.35 -4.43
CA LEU A 125 -1.63 6.02 -3.50
C LEU A 125 -2.90 6.57 -4.19
N SER A 126 -2.85 6.71 -5.51
CA SER A 126 -3.93 7.29 -6.31
C SER A 126 -4.88 6.23 -6.89
N SER A 127 -6.11 6.66 -7.18
CA SER A 127 -7.20 5.87 -7.73
C SER A 127 -8.08 6.72 -8.68
N GLY A 128 -9.17 6.15 -9.18
CA GLY A 128 -10.20 6.92 -9.88
C GLY A 128 -11.02 7.85 -8.97
N GLY A 129 -10.98 7.64 -7.64
CA GLY A 129 -11.71 8.44 -6.66
C GLY A 129 -10.86 9.44 -5.86
N ASN A 130 -9.53 9.31 -5.89
CA ASN A 130 -8.59 10.18 -5.19
C ASN A 130 -7.27 10.28 -5.96
N ALA A 131 -6.60 11.42 -5.87
CA ALA A 131 -5.26 11.64 -6.40
C ALA A 131 -4.37 12.18 -5.29
N PHE A 132 -3.42 11.36 -4.87
CA PHE A 132 -2.47 11.63 -3.79
C PHE A 132 -1.04 11.65 -4.33
N THR A 133 -0.21 12.44 -3.69
CA THR A 133 1.19 12.67 -4.07
C THR A 133 2.10 12.26 -2.94
N THR A 134 3.40 12.35 -3.19
CA THR A 134 4.43 12.28 -2.15
C THR A 134 4.25 13.32 -1.03
N ARG A 135 3.66 14.51 -1.29
CA ARG A 135 3.29 15.46 -0.21
C ARG A 135 2.16 14.94 0.66
N THR A 136 1.17 14.30 0.05
CA THR A 136 0.10 13.63 0.82
C THR A 136 0.71 12.56 1.71
N ALA A 137 1.63 11.75 1.16
CA ALA A 137 2.36 10.74 1.92
C ALA A 137 3.15 11.38 3.08
N SER A 138 3.90 12.45 2.83
CA SER A 138 4.65 13.20 3.85
C SER A 138 3.79 13.56 5.06
N GLN A 139 2.61 14.14 4.81
CA GLN A 139 1.71 14.61 5.86
C GLN A 139 1.18 13.48 6.74
N ILE A 140 0.89 12.31 6.17
CA ILE A 140 0.16 11.23 6.85
C ILE A 140 1.05 10.18 7.53
N VAL A 141 2.37 10.34 7.46
CA VAL A 141 3.34 9.37 8.02
C VAL A 141 4.13 9.90 9.20
N GLN A 142 3.82 11.12 9.66
CA GLN A 142 4.58 11.80 10.71
C GLN A 142 4.04 11.52 12.11
N GLU A 143 4.77 11.99 13.13
CA GLU A 143 4.45 11.78 14.55
C GLU A 143 3.13 12.43 14.95
N HIS A 144 2.68 13.43 14.19
CA HIS A 144 1.39 14.11 14.32
C HIS A 144 0.71 14.26 12.96
N PHE A 145 -0.63 14.28 12.98
CA PHE A 145 -1.50 14.60 11.85
C PHE A 145 -2.25 15.90 12.18
N ASN A 146 -1.79 17.09 11.84
CA ASN A 146 -0.64 17.45 10.99
C ASN A 146 0.69 17.59 11.78
N PRO A 147 1.84 17.55 11.09
CA PRO A 147 3.13 17.90 11.69
C PRO A 147 3.11 19.29 12.33
N GLY A 148 3.67 19.39 13.55
CA GLY A 148 3.72 20.63 14.32
C GLY A 148 2.43 21.01 15.05
N GLU A 149 1.38 20.18 14.99
CA GLU A 149 0.19 20.36 15.83
C GLU A 149 0.37 19.61 17.17
N ASP A 150 0.29 20.36 18.28
CA ASP A 150 0.26 19.77 19.62
C ASP A 150 -1.04 19.00 19.86
N PHE A 151 -0.98 17.98 20.73
CA PHE A 151 -2.14 17.17 21.14
C PHE A 151 -2.86 16.46 19.98
N ALA A 152 -2.17 16.28 18.86
CA ALA A 152 -2.68 15.57 17.69
C ALA A 152 -2.20 14.10 17.69
N PRO A 153 -3.03 13.16 17.19
CA PRO A 153 -2.57 11.80 16.96
C PRO A 153 -1.54 11.75 15.85
N SER A 154 -0.75 10.68 15.77
CA SER A 154 0.14 10.47 14.61
C SER A 154 -0.62 10.32 13.29
N GLY A 155 0.12 10.53 12.21
CA GLY A 155 -0.29 10.26 10.84
C GLY A 155 -1.12 8.97 10.71
N PRO A 156 -2.27 8.99 9.99
CA PRO A 156 -3.14 7.82 9.90
C PRO A 156 -2.48 6.63 9.23
N LEU A 157 -1.49 6.86 8.35
CA LEU A 157 -0.71 5.81 7.67
C LEU A 157 0.76 5.83 8.10
N PHE A 158 1.05 6.24 9.33
CA PHE A 158 2.38 6.09 9.93
C PHE A 158 2.95 4.69 9.69
N GLY A 159 4.13 4.61 9.07
CA GLY A 159 4.81 3.35 8.73
C GLY A 159 4.51 2.80 7.32
N VAL A 160 3.65 3.43 6.53
CA VAL A 160 3.33 2.97 5.16
C VAL A 160 4.52 3.01 4.21
N GLN A 161 5.57 3.77 4.53
CA GLN A 161 6.83 3.80 3.78
C GLN A 161 7.42 2.40 3.68
N PHE A 162 7.32 1.58 4.73
CA PHE A 162 7.83 0.21 4.74
C PHE A 162 6.79 -0.80 4.24
N SER A 163 6.15 -0.43 3.14
CA SER A 163 5.31 -1.30 2.31
C SER A 163 5.81 -1.26 0.87
N GLN A 164 5.37 -2.22 0.04
CA GLN A 164 5.83 -2.34 -1.35
C GLN A 164 7.35 -2.52 -1.44
N LEU A 165 7.88 -3.39 -0.60
CA LEU A 165 9.31 -3.58 -0.38
C LEU A 165 9.97 -4.41 -1.49
N PRO A 166 11.30 -4.25 -1.72
CA PRO A 166 12.01 -5.00 -2.76
C PRO A 166 12.09 -6.52 -2.52
N CYS A 167 11.99 -6.91 -1.25
CA CYS A 167 12.03 -8.28 -0.74
C CYS A 167 10.64 -8.93 -0.60
N SER A 168 9.56 -8.21 -0.90
CA SER A 168 8.20 -8.71 -0.70
C SER A 168 7.99 -9.98 -1.53
N ASP A 169 7.40 -11.01 -0.90
CA ASP A 169 7.03 -12.26 -1.56
C ASP A 169 5.75 -12.14 -2.42
N LEU A 170 5.12 -10.97 -2.42
CA LEU A 170 3.98 -10.63 -3.27
C LEU A 170 4.39 -9.80 -4.49
N SER A 171 5.30 -8.84 -4.31
CA SER A 171 5.66 -7.89 -5.36
C SER A 171 6.48 -8.55 -6.46
N ARG A 172 6.13 -8.26 -7.72
CA ARG A 172 6.80 -8.83 -8.88
C ARG A 172 8.08 -8.07 -9.20
N ARG A 173 9.10 -8.81 -9.66
CA ARG A 173 10.40 -8.29 -10.06
C ARG A 173 10.45 -8.06 -11.57
N PHE A 174 11.39 -7.24 -12.00
CA PHE A 174 11.81 -7.11 -13.40
C PHE A 174 13.20 -7.74 -13.51
N ILE A 175 13.40 -8.60 -14.50
CA ILE A 175 14.69 -9.23 -14.77
C ILE A 175 15.31 -8.55 -16.00
N ASN A 176 16.47 -7.91 -15.83
CA ASN A 176 17.15 -7.24 -16.94
C ASN A 176 17.59 -8.22 -18.02
N ALA A 177 17.55 -7.78 -19.27
CA ALA A 177 18.00 -8.54 -20.43
C ALA A 177 17.48 -9.99 -20.51
N ALA A 178 16.32 -10.27 -19.90
CA ALA A 178 15.82 -11.64 -19.76
C ALA A 178 15.47 -12.27 -21.11
N ALA A 179 16.04 -13.45 -21.38
CA ALA A 179 15.84 -14.18 -22.63
C ALA A 179 15.56 -15.67 -22.35
N PRO A 180 14.31 -16.16 -22.54
CA PRO A 180 13.12 -15.41 -22.94
C PRO A 180 12.58 -14.50 -21.83
N VAL A 181 11.85 -13.44 -22.21
CA VAL A 181 11.20 -12.55 -21.25
C VAL A 181 10.17 -13.35 -20.41
N PRO A 182 10.24 -13.31 -19.07
CA PRO A 182 9.29 -14.00 -18.21
C PRO A 182 7.85 -13.57 -18.47
N ALA A 183 6.90 -14.51 -18.43
CA ALA A 183 5.48 -14.20 -18.63
C ALA A 183 4.91 -13.22 -17.58
N ASP A 184 5.55 -13.12 -16.41
CA ASP A 184 5.23 -12.18 -15.32
C ASP A 184 6.04 -10.88 -15.34
N GLN A 185 6.93 -10.67 -16.33
CA GLN A 185 7.87 -9.53 -16.39
C GLN A 185 7.16 -8.18 -16.26
N PHE A 186 5.95 -8.03 -16.80
CA PHE A 186 5.19 -6.76 -16.78
C PHE A 186 3.91 -6.81 -15.95
N ARG A 187 3.68 -7.90 -15.23
CA ARG A 187 2.54 -8.03 -14.32
C ARG A 187 2.91 -7.47 -12.96
N GLY A 188 2.00 -6.71 -12.36
CA GLY A 188 2.20 -6.10 -11.05
C GLY A 188 1.41 -6.75 -9.91
N PRO A 189 1.43 -6.15 -8.72
CA PRO A 189 2.18 -4.92 -8.40
C PRO A 189 3.70 -5.16 -8.46
N LYS A 190 4.45 -4.15 -8.92
CA LYS A 190 5.91 -4.11 -8.88
C LYS A 190 6.38 -3.57 -7.55
N ARG A 191 7.56 -4.03 -7.13
CA ARG A 191 8.24 -3.52 -5.93
C ARG A 191 8.64 -2.06 -6.08
N SER A 192 8.71 -1.36 -4.95
CA SER A 192 9.42 -0.09 -4.82
C SER A 192 10.80 -0.31 -4.20
N PRO A 193 11.86 0.38 -4.66
CA PRO A 193 13.22 0.11 -4.18
C PRO A 193 13.46 0.47 -2.72
N LEU A 194 12.81 1.53 -2.23
CA LEU A 194 12.98 2.07 -0.88
C LEU A 194 11.66 2.04 -0.08
N GLY A 195 10.65 1.33 -0.60
CA GLY A 195 9.26 1.47 -0.15
C GLY A 195 8.60 2.75 -0.67
N LEU A 196 7.53 3.22 -0.02
CA LEU A 196 6.84 4.45 -0.44
C LEU A 196 7.55 5.71 0.06
N SER A 197 7.55 6.76 -0.76
CA SER A 197 8.27 8.00 -0.53
C SER A 197 7.39 9.06 0.14
N ALA A 198 7.98 9.75 1.12
CA ALA A 198 7.42 10.97 1.71
C ALA A 198 8.01 12.24 1.08
N ASP A 199 8.94 12.10 0.14
CA ASP A 199 9.71 13.21 -0.38
C ASP A 199 9.05 13.83 -1.62
N PRO A 200 8.79 15.15 -1.65
CA PRO A 200 8.15 15.81 -2.78
C PRO A 200 8.80 15.49 -4.13
N GLY A 201 8.00 15.46 -5.20
CA GLY A 201 8.46 15.13 -6.56
C GLY A 201 7.82 13.88 -7.17
N GLY A 202 7.01 13.13 -6.41
CA GLY A 202 6.18 12.04 -6.93
C GLY A 202 4.73 12.46 -7.15
N LEU A 203 4.26 12.44 -8.40
CA LEU A 203 2.91 12.83 -8.82
C LEU A 203 2.21 11.73 -9.64
N PRO A 204 0.88 11.55 -9.49
CA PRO A 204 0.14 10.59 -10.30
C PRO A 204 -0.13 11.12 -11.72
N LEU A 205 -0.22 10.20 -12.68
CA LEU A 205 -0.52 10.48 -14.09
C LEU A 205 -1.90 9.92 -14.46
N TYR A 206 -2.69 10.71 -15.18
CA TYR A 206 -4.05 10.39 -15.60
C TYR A 206 -4.26 10.61 -17.10
N LYS A 207 -5.04 9.76 -17.77
CA LYS A 207 -5.51 9.97 -19.15
C LYS A 207 -7.03 9.92 -19.18
N GLY A 208 -7.67 11.00 -19.64
CA GLY A 208 -9.13 11.08 -19.64
C GLY A 208 -9.77 10.88 -18.25
N GLY A 209 -9.07 11.26 -17.19
CA GLY A 209 -9.51 11.05 -15.80
C GLY A 209 -9.27 9.64 -15.24
N VAL A 210 -8.67 8.73 -16.00
CA VAL A 210 -8.28 7.38 -15.56
C VAL A 210 -6.83 7.38 -15.08
N PRO A 211 -6.50 6.85 -13.88
CA PRO A 211 -5.12 6.76 -13.43
C PRO A 211 -4.33 5.76 -14.30
N VAL A 212 -3.18 6.18 -14.82
CA VAL A 212 -2.35 5.39 -15.74
C VAL A 212 -0.92 5.18 -15.29
N GLY A 213 -0.47 5.85 -14.22
CA GLY A 213 0.90 5.75 -13.74
C GLY A 213 1.31 6.85 -12.78
N GLY A 214 2.61 7.09 -12.69
CA GLY A 214 3.20 8.15 -11.89
C GLY A 214 4.54 8.61 -12.44
N ILE A 215 4.90 9.85 -12.12
CA ILE A 215 6.22 10.45 -12.37
C ILE A 215 6.91 10.70 -11.04
N GLY A 216 8.24 10.52 -10.99
CA GLY A 216 9.08 10.82 -9.84
C GLY A 216 10.35 11.52 -10.26
N ILE A 217 10.76 12.53 -9.49
CA ILE A 217 11.91 13.39 -9.79
C ILE A 217 12.89 13.41 -8.63
N VAL A 218 14.18 13.38 -8.95
CA VAL A 218 15.28 13.76 -8.04
C VAL A 218 16.15 14.79 -8.73
N ALA A 219 16.16 16.03 -8.25
CA ALA A 219 16.98 17.13 -8.76
C ALA A 219 17.87 17.74 -7.67
N ASP A 220 17.45 17.71 -6.41
CA ASP A 220 18.20 18.29 -5.28
C ASP A 220 19.14 17.29 -4.57
N GLY A 221 19.05 15.99 -4.88
CA GLY A 221 19.87 14.95 -4.25
C GLY A 221 19.40 14.56 -2.85
N ILE A 222 18.14 14.85 -2.52
CA ILE A 222 17.52 14.49 -1.24
C ILE A 222 16.44 13.42 -1.47
N TYR A 223 16.28 12.55 -0.47
CA TYR A 223 15.12 11.67 -0.30
C TYR A 223 14.60 11.91 1.12
N GLY A 224 13.77 12.94 1.27
CA GLY A 224 13.33 13.42 2.58
C GLY A 224 11.83 13.41 2.80
N LEU A 225 11.36 14.42 3.54
CA LEU A 225 9.95 14.70 3.76
C LEU A 225 9.75 16.17 4.09
N ASP A 226 8.52 16.63 3.94
CA ASP A 226 8.07 17.96 4.36
C ASP A 226 7.52 17.90 5.79
N THR A 227 8.26 18.47 6.74
CA THR A 227 7.90 18.54 8.16
C THR A 227 7.10 19.80 8.52
N VAL A 228 6.88 20.72 7.58
CA VAL A 228 6.22 22.00 7.83
C VAL A 228 5.00 22.12 6.93
N THR A 229 3.86 21.67 7.41
CA THR A 229 2.61 21.72 6.61
C THR A 229 1.93 23.09 6.58
N SER A 230 2.47 24.08 7.31
CA SER A 230 1.87 25.42 7.46
C SER A 230 2.36 26.45 6.45
N ASN A 231 3.44 26.17 5.71
CA ASN A 231 3.98 27.05 4.67
C ASN A 231 3.63 26.54 3.27
N ILE A 232 3.96 27.33 2.26
CA ILE A 232 3.99 26.90 0.85
C ILE A 232 5.44 27.03 0.42
N ASP A 233 6.07 25.92 0.02
CA ASP A 233 7.44 25.92 -0.47
C ASP A 233 7.53 25.84 -2.00
N SER A 234 8.75 25.98 -2.52
CA SER A 234 9.08 25.88 -3.95
C SER A 234 10.09 24.74 -4.16
N ASN A 235 9.73 23.52 -3.74
CA ASN A 235 10.58 22.35 -3.93
C ASN A 235 10.87 22.08 -5.42
N PRO A 236 12.15 21.92 -5.82
CA PRO A 236 12.54 21.76 -7.21
C PRO A 236 12.04 20.45 -7.84
N ASP A 237 12.07 19.34 -7.10
CA ASP A 237 11.61 18.04 -7.57
C ASP A 237 10.11 18.07 -7.89
N GLU A 238 9.31 18.71 -7.01
CA GLU A 238 7.88 18.90 -7.24
C GLU A 238 7.57 19.75 -8.48
N ILE A 239 8.26 20.87 -8.66
CA ILE A 239 8.00 21.77 -9.80
C ILE A 239 8.35 21.09 -11.13
N ILE A 240 9.47 20.37 -11.18
CA ILE A 240 9.87 19.61 -12.36
C ILE A 240 8.88 18.46 -12.61
N ALA A 241 8.40 17.78 -11.57
CA ALA A 241 7.39 16.73 -11.70
C ALA A 241 6.10 17.29 -12.29
N LEU A 242 5.67 18.46 -11.81
CA LEU A 242 4.47 19.14 -12.27
C LEU A 242 4.53 19.47 -13.77
N ALA A 243 5.70 19.88 -14.29
CA ALA A 243 5.89 20.07 -15.72
C ALA A 243 5.60 18.80 -16.52
N GLY A 244 6.09 17.65 -16.04
CA GLY A 244 5.84 16.33 -16.66
C GLY A 244 4.40 15.85 -16.58
N THR A 245 3.56 16.44 -15.72
CA THR A 245 2.14 16.08 -15.63
C THR A 245 1.26 16.83 -16.62
N VAL A 246 1.78 17.80 -17.39
CA VAL A 246 0.93 18.64 -18.26
C VAL A 246 0.34 17.83 -19.42
N GLY A 247 -0.99 17.68 -19.38
CA GLY A 247 -1.74 16.80 -20.29
C GLY A 247 -2.01 15.41 -19.73
N PHE A 248 -1.44 15.10 -18.56
CA PHE A 248 -1.64 13.90 -17.76
C PHE A 248 -2.12 14.22 -16.33
N ASP A 249 -2.65 15.42 -16.13
CA ASP A 249 -3.04 15.95 -14.83
C ASP A 249 -4.14 15.13 -14.14
N ALA A 250 -4.01 14.92 -12.84
CA ALA A 250 -5.10 14.44 -12.02
C ALA A 250 -6.32 15.39 -12.07
N PRO A 251 -7.55 14.87 -12.22
CA PRO A 251 -8.76 15.69 -12.17
C PRO A 251 -8.85 16.50 -10.87
N ARG A 252 -9.08 17.81 -10.99
CA ARG A 252 -9.04 18.74 -9.86
C ARG A 252 -9.99 18.37 -8.71
N ASN A 253 -11.11 17.74 -9.01
CA ASN A 253 -12.11 17.37 -8.01
C ASN A 253 -11.71 16.18 -7.13
N ILE A 254 -10.72 15.37 -7.52
CA ILE A 254 -10.25 14.21 -6.74
C ILE A 254 -8.85 14.42 -6.13
N ARG A 255 -8.21 15.56 -6.37
CA ARG A 255 -6.91 15.90 -5.77
C ARG A 255 -6.99 15.98 -4.24
N ALA A 256 -5.86 15.70 -3.59
CA ALA A 256 -5.73 15.65 -2.13
C ALA A 256 -6.25 16.91 -1.42
N ASP A 257 -6.04 18.11 -2.00
CA ASP A 257 -6.53 19.41 -1.49
C ASP A 257 -8.06 19.54 -1.47
N ARG A 258 -8.78 18.56 -2.02
CA ARG A 258 -10.24 18.45 -2.03
C ARG A 258 -10.79 17.32 -1.17
N ILE A 259 -9.93 16.59 -0.49
CA ILE A 259 -10.28 15.47 0.38
C ILE A 259 -9.98 15.87 1.82
N PHE A 260 -10.97 15.65 2.70
CA PHE A 260 -10.88 16.03 4.11
C PHE A 260 -10.99 14.80 5.00
N VAL A 261 -10.08 14.70 5.95
CA VAL A 261 -10.09 13.68 7.01
C VAL A 261 -10.01 14.41 8.34
N GLU A 262 -10.97 14.13 9.24
CA GLU A 262 -11.08 14.82 10.52
C GLU A 262 -11.13 16.37 10.41
N GLY A 263 -11.71 16.87 9.30
CA GLY A 263 -11.78 18.31 9.02
C GLY A 263 -10.50 18.94 8.48
N LYS A 264 -9.42 18.17 8.32
CA LYS A 264 -8.14 18.60 7.75
C LYS A 264 -8.06 18.22 6.28
N SER A 265 -7.63 19.14 5.42
CA SER A 265 -7.35 18.84 4.00
C SER A 265 -5.98 18.19 3.84
N PHE A 266 -5.85 17.30 2.88
CA PHE A 266 -4.53 16.78 2.50
C PHE A 266 -3.78 17.74 1.56
N ARG A 267 -2.45 17.70 1.60
CA ARG A 267 -1.59 18.41 0.64
C ARG A 267 -1.48 17.62 -0.66
N TYR A 268 -1.64 18.31 -1.80
CA TYR A 268 -1.43 17.74 -3.13
C TYR A 268 -0.07 18.20 -3.70
N THR A 269 0.04 19.48 -4.01
CA THR A 269 1.29 20.17 -4.36
C THR A 269 1.26 21.55 -3.73
N ASP A 270 2.43 22.14 -3.51
CA ASP A 270 2.53 23.52 -3.00
C ASP A 270 2.51 24.55 -4.11
N VAL A 271 2.98 24.13 -5.28
CA VAL A 271 2.98 24.91 -6.51
C VAL A 271 1.92 24.42 -7.49
N ASP A 272 1.55 25.29 -8.43
CA ASP A 272 0.75 24.93 -9.60
C ASP A 272 1.48 25.30 -10.90
N THR A 273 0.86 25.02 -12.05
CA THR A 273 1.50 25.17 -13.37
C THR A 273 1.91 26.60 -13.70
N ARG A 274 1.46 27.61 -12.93
CA ARG A 274 1.94 29.00 -13.03
C ARG A 274 3.36 29.18 -12.51
N ALA A 275 3.84 28.24 -11.69
CA ALA A 275 5.22 28.23 -11.21
C ALA A 275 6.20 27.77 -12.30
N LEU A 276 5.72 27.15 -13.38
CA LEU A 276 6.56 26.69 -14.49
C LEU A 276 7.17 27.87 -15.24
N VAL A 277 8.46 27.77 -15.55
CA VAL A 277 9.19 28.78 -16.33
C VAL A 277 9.30 28.34 -17.80
N SER A 278 9.28 27.04 -18.06
CA SER A 278 9.23 26.49 -19.40
C SER A 278 7.81 26.48 -19.99
N THR A 279 7.71 26.16 -21.28
CA THR A 279 6.43 25.91 -21.96
C THR A 279 6.35 24.43 -22.34
N PRO A 280 5.67 23.58 -21.55
CA PRO A 280 5.65 22.12 -21.74
C PRO A 280 5.19 21.68 -23.15
N ALA A 281 4.32 22.46 -23.79
CA ALA A 281 3.84 22.16 -25.15
C ALA A 281 4.94 22.25 -26.23
N THR A 282 6.06 22.91 -25.95
CA THR A 282 7.19 23.08 -26.88
C THR A 282 8.44 22.34 -26.40
N ALA A 283 8.27 21.35 -25.51
CA ALA A 283 9.39 20.61 -24.95
C ALA A 283 10.19 19.88 -26.03
N PRO A 284 11.54 20.00 -26.04
CA PRO A 284 12.36 19.25 -26.97
C PRO A 284 12.30 17.76 -26.65
N ALA A 285 12.46 16.92 -27.68
CA ALA A 285 12.47 15.48 -27.49
C ALA A 285 13.61 15.02 -26.54
N PRO A 286 13.41 13.95 -25.75
CA PRO A 286 14.46 13.42 -24.89
C PRO A 286 15.64 12.89 -25.71
N THR A 287 16.86 13.20 -25.29
CA THR A 287 18.08 12.63 -25.89
C THR A 287 18.20 11.14 -25.57
N PRO A 288 18.27 10.24 -26.57
CA PRO A 288 18.28 8.79 -26.33
C PRO A 288 19.37 8.28 -25.39
N ALA A 289 20.55 8.88 -25.41
CA ALA A 289 21.70 8.47 -24.59
C ALA A 289 21.53 8.72 -23.08
N ASN A 290 20.54 9.54 -22.69
CA ASN A 290 20.28 9.87 -21.29
C ASN A 290 19.23 8.94 -20.65
N PHE A 291 18.61 8.05 -21.42
CA PHE A 291 17.84 6.98 -20.82
C PHE A 291 18.79 5.93 -20.24
N VAL A 292 18.57 5.56 -18.98
CA VAL A 292 19.49 4.70 -18.21
C VAL A 292 18.81 3.41 -17.81
N ALA A 293 19.53 2.30 -17.96
CA ALA A 293 19.14 1.04 -17.36
C ALA A 293 19.25 1.13 -15.84
N VAL A 294 18.35 0.45 -15.13
CA VAL A 294 18.40 0.31 -13.68
C VAL A 294 18.21 -1.16 -13.37
N THR A 295 19.22 -1.78 -12.77
CA THR A 295 19.23 -3.19 -12.39
C THR A 295 17.99 -3.52 -11.56
N GLY A 296 17.24 -4.55 -11.95
CA GLY A 296 16.00 -4.99 -11.34
C GLY A 296 14.74 -4.20 -11.69
N TYR A 297 14.81 -3.22 -12.61
CA TYR A 297 13.70 -2.30 -12.91
C TYR A 297 13.49 -1.99 -14.40
N THR A 298 14.55 -1.73 -15.17
CA THR A 298 14.44 -1.40 -16.60
C THR A 298 15.75 -1.62 -17.36
N ASP A 299 15.67 -1.98 -18.64
CA ASP A 299 16.82 -2.09 -19.56
C ASP A 299 17.21 -0.74 -20.20
N GLY A 300 16.56 0.35 -19.80
CA GLY A 300 16.89 1.72 -20.21
C GLY A 300 16.17 2.20 -21.44
N ALA A 301 15.79 1.35 -22.40
CA ALA A 301 14.93 1.80 -23.50
C ALA A 301 13.49 2.11 -23.02
N PRO A 302 12.87 3.23 -23.43
CA PRO A 302 11.48 3.51 -23.09
C PRO A 302 10.51 2.44 -23.60
N ILE A 303 9.57 2.03 -22.75
CA ILE A 303 8.53 1.05 -23.09
C ILE A 303 7.12 1.59 -22.84
N ALA A 304 6.11 0.95 -23.43
CA ALA A 304 4.71 1.25 -23.14
C ALA A 304 4.25 0.55 -21.85
N GLY A 305 3.32 1.18 -21.12
CA GLY A 305 2.71 0.62 -19.92
C GLY A 305 1.62 -0.41 -20.22
N GLN A 306 1.23 -1.15 -19.19
CA GLN A 306 0.15 -2.14 -19.28
C GLN A 306 -1.23 -1.50 -19.05
N VAL A 307 -2.25 -2.04 -19.73
CA VAL A 307 -3.64 -1.64 -19.51
C VAL A 307 -4.14 -2.26 -18.21
N TYR A 308 -4.45 -1.42 -17.23
CA TYR A 308 -5.00 -1.85 -15.95
C TYR A 308 -6.36 -2.55 -16.08
N GLY A 309 -6.59 -3.58 -15.27
CA GLY A 309 -7.81 -4.38 -15.31
C GLY A 309 -7.79 -5.50 -16.35
N THR A 310 -6.67 -5.65 -17.06
CA THR A 310 -6.41 -6.76 -17.98
C THR A 310 -5.39 -7.73 -17.37
N SER A 311 -5.37 -8.95 -17.91
CA SER A 311 -4.37 -9.95 -17.54
C SER A 311 -2.94 -9.39 -17.65
N ALA A 312 -2.63 -8.62 -18.70
CA ALA A 312 -1.30 -8.07 -18.92
C ALA A 312 -0.80 -7.16 -17.77
N SER A 313 -1.70 -6.48 -17.06
CA SER A 313 -1.35 -5.69 -15.86
C SER A 313 -1.12 -6.54 -14.60
N GLY A 314 -1.44 -7.83 -14.64
CA GLY A 314 -1.43 -8.71 -13.48
C GLY A 314 -2.69 -8.62 -12.62
N ILE A 315 -3.65 -7.76 -12.97
CA ILE A 315 -4.85 -7.50 -12.17
C ILE A 315 -6.07 -7.42 -13.08
N ARG A 316 -7.07 -8.27 -12.82
CA ARG A 316 -8.31 -8.29 -13.62
C ARG A 316 -9.52 -8.71 -12.78
N ALA A 317 -10.71 -8.52 -13.34
CA ALA A 317 -11.95 -9.04 -12.77
C ALA A 317 -11.89 -10.57 -12.61
N ILE A 318 -12.56 -11.08 -11.58
CA ILE A 318 -12.81 -12.52 -11.41
C ILE A 318 -13.62 -13.04 -12.61
N ASN A 319 -13.14 -14.14 -13.19
CA ASN A 319 -13.85 -14.93 -14.18
C ASN A 319 -14.45 -16.16 -13.48
N THR A 320 -15.76 -16.15 -13.31
CA THR A 320 -16.52 -17.20 -12.60
C THR A 320 -16.54 -18.56 -13.31
N VAL A 321 -16.02 -18.62 -14.55
CA VAL A 321 -15.87 -19.87 -15.31
C VAL A 321 -14.49 -20.48 -15.12
N THR A 322 -13.43 -19.66 -15.07
CA THR A 322 -12.05 -20.15 -15.14
C THR A 322 -11.28 -20.06 -13.83
N ASP A 323 -11.66 -19.19 -12.90
CA ASP A 323 -10.89 -18.94 -11.67
C ASP A 323 -11.22 -19.93 -10.53
N GLY A 324 -12.09 -20.89 -10.80
CA GLY A 324 -12.46 -21.95 -9.86
C GLY A 324 -13.59 -21.57 -8.89
N ALA A 325 -14.18 -22.60 -8.28
CA ALA A 325 -15.41 -22.48 -7.49
C ALA A 325 -15.28 -21.52 -6.28
N ALA A 326 -14.10 -21.42 -5.69
CA ALA A 326 -13.86 -20.54 -4.54
C ALA A 326 -13.95 -19.05 -4.93
N TYR A 327 -13.37 -18.64 -6.06
CA TYR A 327 -13.52 -17.27 -6.55
C TYR A 327 -14.92 -17.00 -7.09
N THR A 328 -15.58 -18.00 -7.67
CA THR A 328 -17.00 -17.91 -8.01
C THR A 328 -17.86 -17.67 -6.76
N ASN A 329 -17.54 -18.30 -5.63
CA ASN A 329 -18.22 -18.03 -4.36
C ASN A 329 -18.03 -16.58 -3.90
N VAL A 330 -16.81 -16.03 -3.97
CA VAL A 330 -16.52 -14.61 -3.66
C VAL A 330 -17.38 -13.67 -4.52
N ALA A 331 -17.43 -13.91 -5.84
CA ALA A 331 -18.26 -13.13 -6.76
C ALA A 331 -19.75 -13.24 -6.41
N ASN A 332 -20.24 -14.44 -6.09
CA ASN A 332 -21.64 -14.67 -5.71
C ASN A 332 -22.04 -13.97 -4.40
N ILE A 333 -21.19 -14.02 -3.36
CA ILE A 333 -21.47 -13.36 -2.07
C ILE A 333 -21.55 -11.84 -2.21
N THR A 334 -20.67 -11.27 -3.04
CA THR A 334 -20.63 -9.82 -3.29
C THR A 334 -21.74 -9.36 -4.23
N GLY A 335 -22.20 -10.23 -5.14
CA GLY A 335 -23.18 -9.88 -6.18
C GLY A 335 -22.63 -8.86 -7.20
N LEU A 336 -21.31 -8.67 -7.23
CA LEU A 336 -20.59 -7.70 -8.04
C LEU A 336 -19.38 -8.38 -8.70
N ASN A 337 -18.54 -7.60 -9.38
CA ASN A 337 -17.33 -8.09 -10.05
C ASN A 337 -16.05 -7.64 -9.31
N PRO A 338 -15.64 -8.32 -8.21
CA PRO A 338 -14.33 -8.12 -7.62
C PRO A 338 -13.21 -8.50 -8.59
N PHE A 339 -12.02 -8.02 -8.27
CA PHE A 339 -10.78 -8.26 -9.00
C PHE A 339 -9.85 -9.16 -8.19
N LEU A 340 -8.93 -9.84 -8.88
CA LEU A 340 -7.86 -10.65 -8.30
C LEU A 340 -6.54 -10.38 -9.01
N LEU A 341 -5.46 -10.87 -8.41
CA LEU A 341 -4.14 -10.90 -9.05
C LEU A 341 -4.01 -12.15 -9.92
N VAL A 342 -3.36 -12.03 -11.08
CA VAL A 342 -3.06 -13.16 -11.98
C VAL A 342 -1.58 -13.27 -12.28
N SER A 343 -1.14 -14.50 -12.57
CA SER A 343 0.20 -14.80 -13.08
C SER A 343 0.23 -14.86 -14.62
N GLY A 344 1.41 -15.16 -15.17
CA GLY A 344 1.71 -15.22 -16.60
C GLY A 344 0.75 -16.08 -17.43
N ALA A 345 0.19 -17.13 -16.82
CA ALA A 345 -0.78 -18.03 -17.44
C ALA A 345 -2.25 -17.55 -17.35
N ASP A 346 -2.48 -16.31 -16.91
CA ASP A 346 -3.81 -15.74 -16.62
C ASP A 346 -4.62 -16.53 -15.58
N VAL A 347 -3.92 -17.22 -14.67
CA VAL A 347 -4.52 -17.94 -13.54
C VAL A 347 -4.37 -17.12 -12.26
N PRO A 348 -5.25 -17.30 -11.26
CA PRO A 348 -5.12 -16.61 -9.97
C PRO A 348 -3.72 -16.78 -9.38
N TYR A 349 -3.08 -15.66 -9.04
CA TYR A 349 -1.72 -15.68 -8.48
C TYR A 349 -1.70 -16.36 -7.10
N PHE A 350 -2.72 -16.06 -6.28
CA PHE A 350 -3.00 -16.77 -5.05
C PHE A 350 -4.29 -17.57 -5.23
N PRO A 351 -4.23 -18.88 -5.55
CA PRO A 351 -5.43 -19.72 -5.51
C PRO A 351 -5.99 -19.73 -4.08
N ILE A 352 -7.31 -19.80 -3.94
CA ILE A 352 -7.92 -19.92 -2.60
C ILE A 352 -7.70 -21.36 -2.10
N ILE A 353 -6.94 -21.50 -1.03
CA ILE A 353 -6.54 -22.78 -0.45
C ILE A 353 -6.96 -22.90 1.03
N ALA A 354 -6.88 -24.12 1.57
CA ALA A 354 -7.04 -24.34 3.01
C ALA A 354 -5.74 -24.00 3.75
N GLY A 355 -5.86 -23.57 5.01
CA GLY A 355 -4.71 -23.27 5.87
C GLY A 355 -4.14 -24.51 6.56
N ALA A 356 -2.91 -24.37 7.06
CA ALA A 356 -2.29 -25.38 7.91
C ALA A 356 -3.08 -25.57 9.24
N PRO A 357 -3.11 -26.79 9.79
CA PRO A 357 -3.75 -27.05 11.08
C PRO A 357 -2.96 -26.42 12.24
N ASN A 358 -3.67 -25.70 13.11
CA ASN A 358 -3.19 -25.23 14.40
C ASN A 358 -4.14 -25.70 15.50
N GLY A 359 -3.62 -26.44 16.49
CA GLY A 359 -4.45 -27.02 17.56
C GLY A 359 -5.57 -27.93 17.04
N GLY A 360 -5.38 -28.58 15.89
CA GLY A 360 -6.40 -29.41 15.23
C GLY A 360 -7.50 -28.63 14.48
N GLN A 361 -7.40 -27.30 14.40
CA GLN A 361 -8.31 -26.44 13.65
C GLN A 361 -7.59 -25.81 12.46
N ASN A 362 -8.31 -25.60 11.35
CA ASN A 362 -7.82 -24.82 10.22
C ASN A 362 -8.97 -24.15 9.46
N LEU A 363 -8.62 -23.18 8.63
CA LEU A 363 -9.51 -22.62 7.63
C LEU A 363 -9.60 -23.54 6.42
N THR A 364 -10.81 -23.87 6.00
CA THR A 364 -11.08 -24.57 4.74
C THR A 364 -11.13 -23.59 3.56
N VAL A 365 -11.07 -24.09 2.33
CA VAL A 365 -11.29 -23.28 1.10
C VAL A 365 -12.63 -22.52 1.15
N ASN A 366 -13.67 -23.15 1.70
CA ASN A 366 -14.97 -22.50 1.88
C ASN A 366 -14.92 -21.40 2.93
N ASP A 367 -14.22 -21.60 4.04
CA ASP A 367 -14.04 -20.58 5.07
C ASP A 367 -13.36 -19.34 4.48
N VAL A 368 -12.25 -19.53 3.75
CA VAL A 368 -11.46 -18.43 3.17
C VAL A 368 -12.26 -17.66 2.13
N SER A 369 -12.90 -18.35 1.18
CA SER A 369 -13.73 -17.67 0.16
C SER A 369 -14.92 -16.92 0.76
N THR A 370 -15.52 -17.46 1.83
CA THR A 370 -16.64 -16.81 2.52
C THR A 370 -16.18 -15.57 3.29
N ILE A 371 -15.04 -15.63 3.99
CA ILE A 371 -14.42 -14.48 4.66
C ILE A 371 -14.14 -13.35 3.67
N ILE A 372 -13.46 -13.65 2.56
CA ILE A 372 -13.13 -12.66 1.53
C ILE A 372 -14.40 -12.07 0.91
N GLY A 373 -15.39 -12.92 0.59
CA GLY A 373 -16.66 -12.49 0.01
C GLY A 373 -17.44 -11.53 0.91
N HIS A 374 -17.55 -11.84 2.21
CA HIS A 374 -18.27 -10.97 3.16
C HIS A 374 -17.51 -9.67 3.47
N ALA A 375 -16.18 -9.69 3.53
CA ALA A 375 -15.37 -8.48 3.67
C ALA A 375 -15.57 -7.55 2.46
N LEU A 376 -15.46 -8.07 1.23
CA LEU A 376 -15.70 -7.28 0.02
C LEU A 376 -17.15 -6.79 -0.07
N ARG A 377 -18.12 -7.57 0.41
CA ARG A 377 -19.52 -7.12 0.47
C ARG A 377 -19.68 -5.90 1.39
N VAL A 378 -19.01 -5.88 2.55
CA VAL A 378 -18.97 -4.71 3.45
C VAL A 378 -18.31 -3.52 2.75
N ALA A 379 -17.22 -3.73 2.00
CA ALA A 379 -16.57 -2.67 1.24
C ALA A 379 -17.51 -2.08 0.17
N PHE A 380 -18.18 -2.91 -0.63
CA PHE A 380 -19.08 -2.44 -1.67
C PHE A 380 -20.32 -1.71 -1.15
N SER A 381 -20.82 -2.06 0.04
CA SER A 381 -21.92 -1.34 0.68
C SER A 381 -21.49 -0.14 1.50
N GLY A 382 -20.20 -0.06 1.87
CA GLY A 382 -19.63 0.98 2.72
C GLY A 382 -19.38 2.29 1.99
N ARG A 383 -19.43 3.40 2.72
CA ARG A 383 -19.13 4.74 2.25
C ARG A 383 -17.63 5.01 2.38
N ALA A 384 -17.00 5.31 1.25
CA ALA A 384 -15.60 5.73 1.21
C ALA A 384 -15.37 7.05 1.98
N GLN A 385 -14.25 7.16 2.68
CA GLN A 385 -13.84 8.38 3.39
C GLN A 385 -13.00 9.29 2.50
N ILE A 386 -12.06 8.70 1.78
CA ILE A 386 -11.01 9.45 1.07
C ILE A 386 -11.27 9.57 -0.43
N ARG A 387 -12.52 9.46 -0.88
CA ARG A 387 -12.87 9.39 -2.31
C ARG A 387 -13.92 10.42 -2.70
N ARG A 388 -13.84 10.89 -3.94
CA ARG A 388 -14.83 11.75 -4.58
C ARG A 388 -15.26 11.16 -5.95
N PRO A 389 -16.53 11.29 -6.36
CA PRO A 389 -17.63 11.95 -5.65
C PRO A 389 -17.97 11.26 -4.32
N LEU A 390 -18.44 12.05 -3.35
CA LEU A 390 -18.90 11.51 -2.07
C LEU A 390 -20.04 10.52 -2.31
N GLN A 391 -20.26 9.60 -1.37
CA GLN A 391 -21.20 8.48 -1.53
C GLN A 391 -20.76 7.45 -2.59
N SER A 392 -19.47 7.37 -2.90
CA SER A 392 -18.89 6.22 -3.61
C SER A 392 -18.63 5.06 -2.64
N SER A 393 -18.62 3.84 -3.18
CA SER A 393 -18.22 2.65 -2.41
C SER A 393 -16.76 2.69 -1.99
N ILE A 394 -16.47 2.07 -0.85
CA ILE A 394 -15.10 1.85 -0.38
C ILE A 394 -14.36 0.99 -1.41
N GLN A 395 -13.08 1.29 -1.64
CA GLN A 395 -12.21 0.51 -2.51
C GLN A 395 -10.97 0.01 -1.76
N VAL A 396 -10.85 -1.31 -1.60
CA VAL A 396 -9.79 -1.98 -0.82
C VAL A 396 -9.32 -3.28 -1.48
N THR A 397 -8.20 -3.80 -0.98
CA THR A 397 -7.79 -5.22 -1.10
C THR A 397 -7.99 -5.93 0.23
N VAL A 398 -8.40 -7.21 0.18
CA VAL A 398 -8.59 -8.11 1.32
C VAL A 398 -7.67 -9.31 1.15
N SER A 399 -6.88 -9.62 2.19
CA SER A 399 -6.01 -10.80 2.24
C SER A 399 -6.32 -11.64 3.46
N VAL A 400 -6.22 -12.97 3.30
CA VAL A 400 -6.36 -13.95 4.39
C VAL A 400 -5.12 -14.83 4.43
N VAL A 401 -4.56 -15.02 5.63
CA VAL A 401 -3.41 -15.90 5.87
C VAL A 401 -3.70 -16.90 6.99
N ASP A 402 -2.95 -18.01 7.04
CA ASP A 402 -2.93 -18.89 8.21
C ASP A 402 -1.98 -18.39 9.31
N THR A 403 -1.82 -19.17 10.39
CA THR A 403 -0.97 -18.81 11.54
C THR A 403 0.53 -18.81 11.26
N GLU A 404 0.94 -19.37 10.12
CA GLU A 404 2.33 -19.43 9.67
C GLU A 404 2.62 -18.35 8.60
N GLY A 405 1.65 -17.47 8.33
CA GLY A 405 1.75 -16.38 7.37
C GLY A 405 1.61 -16.82 5.91
N GLN A 406 1.17 -18.07 5.64
CA GLN A 406 0.90 -18.52 4.29
C GLN A 406 -0.36 -17.85 3.73
N VAL A 407 -0.29 -17.38 2.49
CA VAL A 407 -1.42 -16.72 1.83
C VAL A 407 -2.48 -17.75 1.46
N LEU A 408 -3.67 -17.63 2.02
CA LEU A 408 -4.79 -18.53 1.74
C LEU A 408 -5.71 -18.01 0.65
N GLY A 409 -5.71 -16.70 0.40
CA GLY A 409 -6.48 -16.06 -0.65
C GLY A 409 -6.42 -14.55 -0.59
N GLN A 410 -6.65 -13.91 -1.74
CA GLN A 410 -6.71 -12.46 -1.87
C GLN A 410 -7.71 -12.05 -2.94
N ALA A 411 -8.50 -11.02 -2.67
CA ALA A 411 -9.33 -10.37 -3.69
C ALA A 411 -9.51 -8.89 -3.35
N ARG A 412 -9.96 -8.11 -4.32
CA ARG A 412 -10.06 -6.66 -4.17
C ARG A 412 -11.23 -6.06 -4.92
N THR A 413 -11.61 -4.88 -4.50
CA THR A 413 -12.48 -4.01 -5.30
C THR A 413 -11.72 -3.48 -6.55
N PRO A 414 -12.41 -3.12 -7.64
CA PRO A 414 -11.76 -2.77 -8.91
C PRO A 414 -10.81 -1.58 -8.87
N ASP A 415 -11.05 -0.58 -8.03
CA ASP A 415 -10.32 0.69 -7.99
C ASP A 415 -9.62 0.93 -6.63
N GLY A 416 -9.32 -0.14 -5.90
CA GLY A 416 -8.52 -0.03 -4.67
C GLY A 416 -7.12 0.52 -4.97
N PRO A 417 -6.57 1.43 -4.16
CA PRO A 417 -5.17 1.84 -4.32
C PRO A 417 -4.22 0.63 -4.31
N LEU A 418 -3.22 0.63 -5.19
CA LEU A 418 -2.36 -0.56 -5.37
C LEU A 418 -1.44 -0.82 -4.19
N PHE A 419 -1.04 0.22 -3.45
CA PHE A 419 -0.26 0.02 -2.23
C PHE A 419 -1.00 -0.94 -1.26
N GLY A 420 -2.33 -0.89 -1.27
CA GLY A 420 -3.20 -1.70 -0.42
C GLY A 420 -3.09 -3.21 -0.66
N ILE A 421 -2.58 -3.65 -1.82
CA ILE A 421 -2.41 -5.07 -2.12
C ILE A 421 -1.42 -5.71 -1.15
N ASP A 422 -0.20 -5.18 -1.08
CA ASP A 422 0.86 -5.72 -0.21
C ASP A 422 0.56 -5.38 1.26
N VAL A 423 0.08 -4.16 1.53
CA VAL A 423 -0.30 -3.74 2.88
C VAL A 423 -1.38 -4.63 3.48
N SER A 424 -2.43 -5.01 2.74
CA SER A 424 -3.45 -5.91 3.29
C SER A 424 -2.86 -7.27 3.71
N LEU A 425 -1.82 -7.73 3.03
CA LEU A 425 -1.14 -8.98 3.36
C LEU A 425 -0.22 -8.80 4.58
N GLN A 426 0.55 -7.71 4.64
CA GLN A 426 1.36 -7.37 5.82
C GLN A 426 0.48 -7.28 7.07
N LYS A 427 -0.69 -6.63 6.95
CA LYS A 427 -1.66 -6.49 8.02
C LYS A 427 -2.21 -7.84 8.49
N ALA A 428 -2.60 -8.71 7.56
CA ALA A 428 -3.09 -10.06 7.87
C ALA A 428 -2.05 -10.89 8.63
N ARG A 429 -0.80 -10.86 8.16
CA ARG A 429 0.34 -11.55 8.78
C ARG A 429 0.70 -10.99 10.15
N THR A 430 0.63 -9.67 10.33
CA THR A 430 0.91 -9.02 11.61
C THR A 430 -0.09 -9.46 12.67
N ALA A 431 -1.39 -9.39 12.38
CA ALA A 431 -2.42 -9.86 13.31
C ALA A 431 -2.29 -11.35 13.66
N ALA A 432 -1.98 -12.20 12.67
CA ALA A 432 -1.77 -13.63 12.87
C ALA A 432 -0.54 -13.93 13.74
N LEU A 433 0.60 -13.29 13.47
CA LEU A 433 1.83 -13.50 14.23
C LEU A 433 1.70 -12.99 15.66
N ILE A 434 1.32 -11.72 15.85
CA ILE A 434 1.35 -11.09 17.19
C ILE A 434 0.33 -11.70 18.14
N SER A 435 -0.76 -12.28 17.61
CA SER A 435 -1.77 -13.01 18.41
C SER A 435 -1.38 -14.46 18.70
N ASN A 436 -0.30 -14.97 18.12
CA ASN A 436 0.14 -16.35 18.30
C ASN A 436 0.82 -16.52 19.67
N PRO A 437 0.48 -17.55 20.47
CA PRO A 437 1.20 -17.86 21.72
C PRO A 437 2.71 -18.11 21.55
N ASN A 438 3.16 -18.42 20.33
CA ASN A 438 4.58 -18.56 19.99
C ASN A 438 5.21 -17.26 19.48
N ALA A 439 4.53 -16.10 19.51
CA ALA A 439 5.02 -14.85 18.93
C ALA A 439 6.37 -14.43 19.52
N ALA A 440 6.51 -14.44 20.84
CA ALA A 440 7.80 -14.14 21.49
C ALA A 440 8.89 -15.11 21.03
N ALA A 441 8.61 -16.42 21.02
CA ALA A 441 9.57 -17.43 20.60
C ALA A 441 10.01 -17.27 19.14
N ASN A 442 9.07 -16.94 18.24
CA ASN A 442 9.36 -16.65 16.84
C ASN A 442 10.27 -15.41 16.70
N LEU A 443 10.00 -14.37 17.49
CA LEU A 443 10.78 -13.12 17.52
C LEU A 443 12.10 -13.21 18.27
N GLU A 444 12.31 -14.26 19.07
CA GLU A 444 13.53 -14.52 19.87
C GLU A 444 14.32 -15.74 19.38
N ASN A 445 13.94 -16.33 18.24
CA ASN A 445 14.62 -17.47 17.62
C ASN A 445 16.16 -17.29 17.41
N PRO A 446 17.01 -18.04 18.15
CA PRO A 446 18.47 -17.90 18.12
C PRO A 446 19.14 -18.38 16.82
N GLN A 447 18.44 -18.96 15.85
CA GLN A 447 19.00 -19.23 14.53
C GLN A 447 19.02 -17.97 13.64
N VAL A 448 18.20 -16.99 13.97
CA VAL A 448 18.04 -15.71 13.26
C VAL A 448 19.05 -14.67 13.75
N PHE A 449 19.29 -14.64 15.07
CA PHE A 449 20.10 -13.58 15.72
C PHE A 449 21.61 -13.58 15.45
N PRO A 450 22.30 -14.73 15.35
CA PRO A 450 23.71 -14.77 15.00
C PRO A 450 23.97 -14.13 13.65
N VAL A 451 23.01 -14.25 12.74
CA VAL A 451 23.11 -13.65 11.42
C VAL A 451 22.88 -12.13 11.45
N ILE A 452 21.84 -11.68 12.16
CA ILE A 452 21.60 -10.24 12.39
C ILE A 452 22.82 -9.56 13.05
N GLN A 453 23.57 -10.26 13.90
CA GLN A 453 24.79 -9.72 14.52
C GLN A 453 25.99 -9.65 13.56
N LEU A 454 26.15 -10.62 12.66
CA LEU A 454 27.16 -10.58 11.59
C LEU A 454 26.86 -9.46 10.60
N THR A 455 25.59 -9.30 10.21
CA THR A 455 25.14 -8.21 9.34
C THR A 455 25.23 -6.86 10.05
N ALA A 456 24.91 -6.77 11.34
CA ALA A 456 25.07 -5.54 12.13
C ALA A 456 26.50 -4.99 12.09
N ASN A 457 27.54 -5.82 12.06
CA ASN A 457 28.93 -5.34 11.94
C ASN A 457 29.24 -4.74 10.55
N ALA A 458 28.74 -5.34 9.47
CA ALA A 458 28.86 -4.78 8.12
C ALA A 458 27.98 -3.52 7.94
N LEU A 459 26.76 -3.56 8.50
CA LEU A 459 25.77 -2.49 8.48
C LEU A 459 26.18 -1.28 9.33
N ASN A 460 26.89 -1.48 10.44
CA ASN A 460 27.43 -0.38 11.26
C ASN A 460 28.43 0.49 10.49
N GLY A 461 29.02 -0.02 9.40
CA GLY A 461 29.83 0.79 8.48
C GLY A 461 28.99 1.68 7.55
N LEU A 462 27.75 1.30 7.26
CA LEU A 462 26.82 2.03 6.38
C LEU A 462 25.84 2.92 7.15
N ILE A 463 25.46 2.50 8.36
CA ILE A 463 24.57 3.22 9.29
C ILE A 463 25.21 3.17 10.69
N PRO A 464 26.14 4.09 11.00
CA PRO A 464 26.86 4.08 12.27
C PRO A 464 25.92 4.22 13.48
N GLY A 465 26.02 3.30 14.44
CA GLY A 465 25.29 3.37 15.72
C GLY A 465 23.92 2.71 15.72
N HIS A 466 23.53 2.02 14.64
CA HIS A 466 22.27 1.31 14.59
C HIS A 466 22.36 -0.09 15.22
N ASN A 467 21.67 -0.29 16.36
CA ASN A 467 21.60 -1.59 17.02
C ASN A 467 20.35 -2.37 16.58
N TYR A 468 20.53 -3.39 15.73
CA TYR A 468 19.48 -4.32 15.31
C TYR A 468 19.27 -5.40 16.38
N ASN A 469 18.18 -5.32 17.16
CA ASN A 469 17.92 -6.27 18.24
C ASN A 469 16.41 -6.56 18.40
N ILE A 470 15.88 -7.45 17.55
CA ILE A 470 14.48 -7.88 17.62
C ILE A 470 14.07 -8.43 19.01
N PRO A 471 14.90 -9.23 19.72
CA PRO A 471 14.58 -9.73 21.06
C PRO A 471 14.40 -8.61 22.08
N ASN A 472 15.01 -7.44 21.84
CA ASN A 472 14.81 -6.29 22.72
C ASN A 472 13.38 -5.75 22.67
N TYR A 473 12.74 -5.76 21.49
CA TYR A 473 11.34 -5.35 21.37
C TYR A 473 10.41 -6.30 22.12
N VAL A 474 10.67 -7.61 22.10
CA VAL A 474 9.90 -8.59 22.89
C VAL A 474 10.01 -8.30 24.40
N ARG A 475 11.23 -8.08 24.90
CA ARG A 475 11.45 -7.70 26.30
C ARG A 475 10.78 -6.37 26.66
N GLN A 476 10.83 -5.38 25.75
CA GLN A 476 10.16 -4.10 25.95
C GLN A 476 8.63 -4.26 26.02
N VAL A 477 8.04 -5.08 25.15
CA VAL A 477 6.59 -5.37 25.20
C VAL A 477 6.21 -6.06 26.51
N GLN A 478 7.00 -7.05 26.95
CA GLN A 478 6.76 -7.74 28.21
C GLN A 478 6.90 -6.82 29.43
N ALA A 479 7.87 -5.91 29.42
CA ALA A 479 8.01 -4.91 30.47
C ALA A 479 6.85 -3.90 30.46
N PHE A 480 6.32 -3.57 29.28
CA PHE A 480 5.31 -2.54 29.09
C PHE A 480 3.87 -3.03 29.37
N ILE A 481 3.55 -4.24 28.93
CA ILE A 481 2.20 -4.83 29.02
C ILE A 481 2.09 -5.80 30.21
N GLY A 482 3.10 -6.65 30.37
CA GLY A 482 3.11 -7.72 31.36
C GLY A 482 4.03 -8.87 30.93
N PRO A 483 4.60 -9.63 31.88
CA PRO A 483 5.68 -10.58 31.61
C PRO A 483 5.32 -11.70 30.62
N ASN A 484 4.04 -12.01 30.44
CA ASN A 484 3.55 -13.05 29.53
C ASN A 484 3.08 -12.50 28.17
N ALA A 485 3.21 -11.20 27.92
CA ALA A 485 2.80 -10.61 26.65
C ALA A 485 3.52 -11.29 25.48
N LEU A 486 2.82 -11.48 24.36
CA LEU A 486 3.26 -12.25 23.18
C LEU A 486 3.44 -13.76 23.42
N GLN A 487 2.98 -14.28 24.57
CA GLN A 487 2.97 -15.71 24.91
C GLN A 487 1.63 -16.18 25.50
N ASP A 488 0.80 -15.25 25.95
CA ASP A 488 -0.47 -15.51 26.63
C ASP A 488 -1.67 -15.71 25.69
N GLY A 489 -1.46 -15.61 24.37
CA GLY A 489 -2.53 -15.76 23.36
C GLY A 489 -3.48 -14.57 23.30
N THR A 490 -3.10 -13.40 23.84
CA THR A 490 -3.86 -12.16 23.65
C THR A 490 -4.02 -11.87 22.16
N ALA A 491 -5.26 -11.61 21.73
CA ALA A 491 -5.58 -11.25 20.36
C ALA A 491 -5.28 -9.77 20.11
N PHE A 492 -4.33 -9.49 19.23
CA PHE A 492 -3.97 -8.14 18.78
C PHE A 492 -4.46 -7.88 17.37
N ALA A 493 -5.05 -6.70 17.16
CA ALA A 493 -5.28 -6.12 15.84
C ALA A 493 -4.16 -5.12 15.53
N ASP A 494 -3.97 -4.75 14.26
CA ASP A 494 -2.95 -3.74 13.91
C ASP A 494 -3.25 -2.36 14.50
N ARG A 495 -4.49 -2.07 14.91
CA ARG A 495 -4.76 -0.86 15.68
C ARG A 495 -4.08 -0.89 17.06
N SER A 496 -4.11 -2.04 17.73
CA SER A 496 -3.42 -2.23 19.01
C SER A 496 -1.91 -2.21 18.81
N GLY A 497 -1.42 -2.89 17.76
CA GLY A 497 0.00 -2.85 17.37
C GLY A 497 0.47 -1.43 17.06
N GLY A 498 -0.32 -0.67 16.30
CA GLY A 498 -0.06 0.73 16.00
C GLY A 498 0.00 1.63 17.23
N ASN A 499 -0.82 1.38 18.26
CA ASN A 499 -0.65 2.05 19.55
C ASN A 499 0.72 1.76 20.16
N LEU A 500 1.18 0.51 20.14
CA LEU A 500 2.48 0.12 20.70
C LEU A 500 3.68 0.57 19.87
N SER A 501 3.47 1.00 18.62
CA SER A 501 4.50 1.49 17.70
C SER A 501 4.63 3.02 17.65
N ARG A 502 3.89 3.76 18.49
CA ARG A 502 3.92 5.23 18.49
C ARG A 502 5.20 5.79 19.11
N PRO A 503 5.76 6.89 18.58
CA PRO A 503 6.87 7.61 19.22
C PRO A 503 6.46 8.25 20.55
N PHE A 504 5.15 8.46 20.76
CA PHE A 504 4.55 8.92 22.00
C PHE A 504 3.39 8.00 22.37
N PHE A 505 3.41 7.39 23.55
CA PHE A 505 2.31 6.55 24.03
C PHE A 505 1.64 7.13 25.29
N PRO A 506 0.31 7.35 25.27
CA PRO A 506 -0.54 7.39 24.08
C PRO A 506 -0.19 8.57 23.16
N ASP A 507 -0.69 8.48 21.93
CA ASP A 507 -0.69 9.56 20.95
C ASP A 507 -1.16 10.90 21.54
N GLY A 508 -0.58 12.00 21.07
CA GLY A 508 -0.98 13.38 21.43
C GLY A 508 -0.51 13.84 22.80
N VAL A 509 0.43 13.14 23.44
CA VAL A 509 1.06 13.56 24.71
C VAL A 509 2.57 13.46 24.59
N ASP A 510 3.20 14.50 24.04
CA ASP A 510 4.61 14.49 23.60
C ASP A 510 5.61 14.35 24.75
N THR A 511 5.18 14.60 25.99
CA THR A 511 6.00 14.38 27.19
C THR A 511 6.13 12.91 27.57
N ASN A 512 5.31 12.03 26.98
CA ASN A 512 5.35 10.60 27.27
C ASN A 512 6.45 9.89 26.47
N GLY A 513 6.90 8.75 27.00
CA GLY A 513 7.81 7.87 26.28
C GLY A 513 7.15 7.17 25.08
N PRO A 514 7.95 6.48 24.26
CA PRO A 514 7.45 5.71 23.14
C PRO A 514 6.68 4.46 23.58
N GLY A 515 5.87 3.93 22.67
CA GLY A 515 5.39 2.56 22.77
C GLY A 515 6.55 1.55 22.61
N PRO A 516 6.40 0.31 23.11
CA PRO A 516 7.50 -0.65 23.20
C PRO A 516 8.00 -1.17 21.86
N LEU A 517 7.31 -0.90 20.74
CA LEU A 517 7.72 -1.28 19.39
C LEU A 517 8.33 -0.11 18.60
N SER A 518 8.37 1.08 19.21
CA SER A 518 8.86 2.31 18.59
C SER A 518 10.24 2.70 19.11
N ARG A 519 10.97 3.50 18.32
CA ARG A 519 12.15 4.21 18.83
C ARG A 519 11.72 5.43 19.67
N PRO A 520 12.51 5.83 20.68
CA PRO A 520 12.31 7.12 21.34
C PRO A 520 12.40 8.27 20.34
N ILE A 521 11.66 9.36 20.56
CA ILE A 521 11.54 10.47 19.58
C ILE A 521 12.89 11.02 19.08
N GLY A 522 13.92 11.07 19.93
CA GLY A 522 15.27 11.54 19.54
C GLY A 522 15.99 10.65 18.52
N ASN A 523 15.53 9.41 18.33
CA ASN A 523 16.03 8.45 17.33
C ASN A 523 14.93 8.02 16.35
N TRP A 524 13.76 8.64 16.41
CA TRP A 524 12.60 8.25 15.62
C TRP A 524 12.38 9.23 14.47
N SER A 525 12.07 8.68 13.31
CA SER A 525 11.55 9.42 12.17
C SER A 525 10.69 8.51 11.30
N PRO A 526 10.01 9.06 10.29
CA PRO A 526 9.43 8.28 9.20
C PRO A 526 10.43 7.32 8.51
N PHE A 527 11.74 7.53 8.68
CA PHE A 527 12.82 6.68 8.18
C PHE A 527 13.51 5.85 9.28
N SER A 528 12.95 5.84 10.50
CA SER A 528 13.51 5.21 11.70
C SER A 528 12.41 4.83 12.71
N THR A 529 11.46 3.99 12.30
CA THR A 529 10.21 3.79 13.08
C THR A 529 10.35 2.86 14.28
N GLY A 530 11.32 1.94 14.29
CA GLY A 530 11.49 0.91 15.31
C GLY A 530 11.36 -0.49 14.71
N MET A 531 10.67 -1.39 15.41
CA MET A 531 10.62 -2.81 15.04
C MET A 531 10.17 -3.04 13.58
N GLN A 532 9.21 -2.24 13.10
CA GLN A 532 8.75 -2.34 11.71
C GLN A 532 9.90 -2.22 10.71
N LEU A 533 10.73 -1.19 10.86
CA LEU A 533 11.86 -0.95 9.99
C LEU A 533 13.01 -1.93 10.27
N ASP A 534 13.36 -2.14 11.54
CA ASP A 534 14.48 -3.00 11.95
C ASP A 534 14.34 -4.43 11.42
N LEU A 535 13.12 -4.90 11.17
CA LEU A 535 12.86 -6.20 10.55
C LEU A 535 13.23 -6.27 9.07
N VAL A 536 13.27 -5.15 8.35
CA VAL A 536 13.35 -5.12 6.88
C VAL A 536 14.56 -4.34 6.32
N VAL A 537 15.25 -3.54 7.14
CA VAL A 537 16.43 -2.77 6.70
C VAL A 537 17.50 -3.61 6.01
N PRO A 538 17.89 -4.80 6.54
CA PRO A 538 18.94 -5.60 5.88
C PRO A 538 18.61 -5.90 4.42
N ASN A 539 17.35 -6.28 4.14
CA ASN A 539 16.88 -6.58 2.79
C ASN A 539 16.79 -5.32 1.89
N ILE A 540 16.42 -4.16 2.45
CA ILE A 540 16.43 -2.88 1.71
C ILE A 540 17.85 -2.53 1.29
N LEU A 541 18.82 -2.63 2.21
CA LEU A 541 20.21 -2.30 1.93
C LEU A 541 20.85 -3.31 0.97
N ASN A 542 20.56 -4.61 1.12
CA ASN A 542 21.00 -5.63 0.17
C ASN A 542 20.50 -5.34 -1.25
N HIS A 543 19.25 -4.90 -1.37
CA HIS A 543 18.70 -4.48 -2.65
C HIS A 543 19.42 -3.25 -3.24
N ILE A 544 19.79 -2.27 -2.42
CA ILE A 544 20.58 -1.12 -2.89
C ILE A 544 21.96 -1.57 -3.39
N LEU A 545 22.63 -2.47 -2.68
CA LEU A 545 23.92 -3.03 -3.09
C LEU A 545 23.81 -3.83 -4.39
N PHE A 546 22.74 -4.61 -4.55
CA PHE A 546 22.41 -5.28 -5.80
C PHE A 546 22.25 -4.30 -6.97
N VAL A 547 21.52 -3.19 -6.78
CA VAL A 547 21.36 -2.18 -7.83
C VAL A 547 22.69 -1.52 -8.21
N LEU A 548 23.60 -1.36 -7.24
CA LEU A 548 24.95 -0.87 -7.47
C LEU A 548 25.90 -1.92 -8.09
N ASN A 549 25.42 -3.15 -8.29
CA ASN A 549 26.24 -4.31 -8.68
C ASN A 549 27.42 -4.55 -7.72
N LEU A 550 27.18 -4.32 -6.43
CA LEU A 550 28.10 -4.62 -5.34
C LEU A 550 27.67 -5.96 -4.75
N ASN A 551 28.29 -7.05 -5.22
CA ASN A 551 27.93 -8.44 -4.89
C ASN A 551 28.24 -8.80 -3.42
N ILE A 552 27.44 -8.27 -2.48
CA ILE A 552 27.65 -8.40 -1.03
C ILE A 552 26.32 -8.75 -0.36
N ASP A 553 26.20 -9.97 0.21
CA ASP A 553 25.03 -10.38 0.99
C ASP A 553 25.19 -9.84 2.42
N ILE A 554 24.27 -8.98 2.81
CA ILE A 554 24.18 -8.40 4.15
C ILE A 554 22.86 -8.74 4.85
N THR A 555 22.07 -9.65 4.30
CA THR A 555 20.81 -10.12 4.91
C THR A 555 21.09 -11.26 5.87
N GLY A 556 21.90 -12.22 5.41
CA GLY A 556 22.09 -13.54 5.98
C GLY A 556 20.80 -14.19 6.52
N ASP A 557 19.66 -13.84 5.93
CA ASP A 557 18.35 -14.37 6.32
C ASP A 557 18.20 -15.85 5.96
N GLY A 558 19.22 -16.46 5.33
CA GLY A 558 19.26 -17.86 4.91
C GLY A 558 18.27 -18.16 3.79
N VAL A 559 17.66 -17.14 3.18
CA VAL A 559 16.98 -17.25 1.90
C VAL A 559 18.07 -17.18 0.83
N PRO A 560 18.14 -18.13 -0.12
CA PRO A 560 19.05 -17.98 -1.24
C PRO A 560 18.76 -16.64 -1.92
N ASP A 561 19.80 -15.84 -2.12
CA ASP A 561 19.71 -14.62 -2.93
C ASP A 561 19.06 -14.95 -4.27
N PHE A 562 18.21 -14.05 -4.75
CA PHE A 562 17.51 -14.26 -6.00
C PHE A 562 18.51 -14.10 -7.15
N ASP A 563 19.07 -15.20 -7.64
CA ASP A 563 20.02 -15.29 -8.76
C ASP A 563 19.29 -15.62 -10.08
N PRO A 564 18.76 -14.62 -10.81
CA PRO A 564 18.06 -14.87 -12.07
C PRO A 564 18.99 -15.35 -13.19
N ASP A 565 20.30 -15.08 -13.08
CA ASP A 565 21.29 -15.32 -14.14
C ASP A 565 22.06 -16.64 -13.93
N GLY A 566 21.94 -17.24 -12.74
CA GLY A 566 22.49 -18.54 -12.38
C GLY A 566 24.02 -18.56 -12.28
N ASP A 567 24.64 -17.41 -12.03
CA ASP A 567 26.09 -17.22 -12.08
C ASP A 567 26.79 -17.47 -10.73
N GLY A 568 26.01 -17.68 -9.66
CA GLY A 568 26.51 -18.02 -8.34
C GLY A 568 27.13 -16.87 -7.56
N PHE A 569 26.95 -15.61 -7.99
CA PHE A 569 27.30 -14.43 -7.20
C PHE A 569 26.14 -14.00 -6.27
N VAL A 570 26.42 -13.17 -5.26
CA VAL A 570 25.35 -12.60 -4.42
C VAL A 570 24.47 -11.74 -5.30
N ASN A 571 23.21 -12.12 -5.35
CA ASN A 571 22.19 -11.47 -6.12
C ASN A 571 21.17 -10.77 -5.20
N ASP A 572 20.22 -10.05 -5.80
CA ASP A 572 19.17 -9.30 -5.13
C ASP A 572 18.56 -10.00 -3.89
N THR A 573 18.04 -9.21 -2.93
CA THR A 573 17.41 -9.76 -1.71
C THR A 573 16.46 -10.91 -2.01
N GLY A 574 16.47 -11.98 -1.21
CA GLY A 574 15.52 -13.09 -1.33
C GLY A 574 14.04 -12.68 -1.22
N PHE A 575 13.13 -13.61 -1.54
CA PHE A 575 11.70 -13.45 -1.25
C PHE A 575 11.47 -13.72 0.25
N GLY A 576 11.21 -12.66 1.02
CA GLY A 576 11.17 -12.73 2.48
C GLY A 576 11.79 -11.48 3.11
N CYS A 577 10.98 -10.48 3.46
CA CYS A 577 11.46 -9.21 3.99
C CYS A 577 11.89 -9.21 5.45
N SER A 578 11.70 -10.30 6.19
CA SER A 578 12.11 -10.36 7.58
C SER A 578 12.88 -11.63 7.85
N PRO A 579 13.83 -11.61 8.80
CA PRO A 579 14.64 -12.79 9.08
C PRO A 579 13.92 -13.76 10.04
N ILE A 580 12.64 -13.51 10.38
CA ILE A 580 11.88 -14.30 11.35
C ILE A 580 11.59 -15.70 10.80
N ARG A 581 11.73 -16.71 11.67
CA ARG A 581 11.28 -18.08 11.40
C ARG A 581 10.37 -18.58 12.51
N SER A 582 9.24 -19.13 12.10
CA SER A 582 8.32 -19.83 12.99
C SER A 582 9.01 -21.01 13.67
N VAL A 583 8.88 -21.10 14.99
CA VAL A 583 9.38 -22.25 15.76
C VAL A 583 8.57 -23.53 15.49
N THR A 584 7.38 -23.40 14.90
CA THR A 584 6.51 -24.53 14.55
C THR A 584 6.88 -25.11 13.19
N SER A 585 6.99 -24.27 12.16
CA SER A 585 7.09 -24.71 10.76
C SER A 585 8.42 -24.37 10.08
N GLY A 586 9.21 -23.45 10.65
CA GLY A 586 10.39 -22.86 10.00
C GLY A 586 10.06 -21.83 8.91
N LEU A 587 8.79 -21.63 8.56
CA LEU A 587 8.36 -20.63 7.58
C LEU A 587 8.54 -19.21 8.13
N ASN A 588 8.56 -18.22 7.23
CA ASN A 588 8.60 -16.82 7.59
C ASN A 588 7.17 -16.25 7.74
N PRO A 589 6.69 -15.99 8.97
CA PRO A 589 5.34 -15.47 9.20
C PRO A 589 5.17 -14.01 8.76
N LEU A 590 6.25 -13.27 8.51
CA LEU A 590 6.27 -11.88 8.05
C LEU A 590 7.08 -11.75 6.74
N ALA A 591 6.80 -12.61 5.76
CA ALA A 591 7.57 -12.67 4.52
C ALA A 591 7.51 -11.40 3.63
N ASN A 592 6.60 -10.47 3.91
CA ASN A 592 6.56 -9.15 3.28
C ASN A 592 6.67 -8.00 4.30
N GLY A 593 7.13 -8.28 5.53
CA GLY A 593 7.25 -7.30 6.60
C GLY A 593 5.99 -7.17 7.47
N LEU A 594 6.04 -6.24 8.42
CA LEU A 594 5.00 -5.98 9.41
C LEU A 594 4.33 -4.64 9.16
N GLN A 595 3.05 -4.50 9.52
CA GLN A 595 2.32 -3.24 9.43
C GLN A 595 1.86 -2.72 10.80
N ILE A 596 1.88 -1.40 10.98
CA ILE A 596 1.63 -0.73 12.27
C ILE A 596 0.47 0.26 12.25
N PHE A 597 -0.47 0.09 11.32
CA PHE A 597 -1.68 0.91 11.26
C PHE A 597 -2.93 0.05 11.00
N PRO A 598 -4.12 0.52 11.40
CA PRO A 598 -5.34 -0.30 11.50
C PRO A 598 -5.78 -0.95 10.19
N GLY A 599 -6.56 -2.03 10.29
CA GLY A 599 -7.10 -2.75 9.14
C GLY A 599 -6.99 -4.27 9.19
N SER A 600 -6.77 -4.88 10.36
CA SER A 600 -6.69 -6.35 10.49
C SER A 600 -7.21 -6.85 11.82
N VAL A 601 -7.62 -8.12 11.84
CA VAL A 601 -7.92 -8.88 13.04
C VAL A 601 -7.48 -10.34 12.90
N PRO A 602 -7.11 -11.02 14.00
CA PRO A 602 -6.86 -12.46 14.00
C PRO A 602 -8.17 -13.24 13.81
N ILE A 603 -8.07 -14.38 13.11
CA ILE A 603 -9.20 -15.27 12.84
C ILE A 603 -9.14 -16.45 13.81
N PHE A 604 -10.25 -16.70 14.50
CA PHE A 604 -10.40 -17.83 15.42
C PHE A 604 -11.40 -18.84 14.87
N LYS A 605 -11.18 -20.13 15.17
CA LYS A 605 -12.13 -21.22 14.92
C LYS A 605 -12.25 -22.08 16.17
N ASN A 606 -13.45 -22.15 16.74
CA ASN A 606 -13.70 -22.87 17.99
C ASN A 606 -12.75 -22.46 19.15
N GLY A 607 -12.39 -21.17 19.21
CA GLY A 607 -11.48 -20.62 20.22
C GLY A 607 -9.98 -20.80 19.94
N ALA A 608 -9.59 -21.52 18.88
CA ALA A 608 -8.19 -21.62 18.45
C ALA A 608 -7.88 -20.57 17.37
N LEU A 609 -6.70 -19.95 17.44
CA LEU A 609 -6.19 -19.07 16.39
C LEU A 609 -5.91 -19.88 15.13
N VAL A 610 -6.47 -19.50 13.99
CA VAL A 610 -6.30 -20.20 12.70
C VAL A 610 -5.80 -19.31 11.57
N GLY A 611 -5.59 -18.01 11.81
CA GLY A 611 -5.06 -17.11 10.80
C GLY A 611 -5.28 -15.63 11.10
N GLY A 612 -5.21 -14.81 10.06
CA GLY A 612 -5.48 -13.38 10.11
C GLY A 612 -6.13 -12.88 8.83
N ILE A 613 -7.00 -11.87 8.96
CA ILE A 613 -7.54 -11.09 7.83
C ILE A 613 -6.94 -9.69 7.89
N GLY A 614 -6.51 -9.19 6.73
CA GLY A 614 -6.04 -7.81 6.58
C GLY A 614 -6.70 -7.13 5.40
N VAL A 615 -6.95 -5.83 5.54
CA VAL A 615 -7.67 -4.98 4.60
C VAL A 615 -6.93 -3.66 4.45
N SER A 616 -6.79 -3.19 3.21
CA SER A 616 -6.18 -1.88 2.96
C SER A 616 -6.70 -1.23 1.69
N GLY A 617 -6.98 0.07 1.74
CA GLY A 617 -7.21 0.90 0.55
C GLY A 617 -8.06 2.16 0.74
N ASP A 618 -8.75 2.33 1.88
CA ASP A 618 -9.50 3.57 2.18
C ASP A 618 -9.02 4.15 3.52
N GLY A 619 -9.88 4.84 4.27
CA GLY A 619 -9.54 5.28 5.63
C GLY A 619 -9.33 4.11 6.60
N VAL A 620 -8.48 4.32 7.61
CA VAL A 620 -8.12 3.28 8.59
C VAL A 620 -9.30 2.70 9.37
N ASP A 621 -10.35 3.49 9.58
CA ASP A 621 -11.58 3.03 10.24
C ASP A 621 -12.46 2.20 9.27
N GLN A 622 -12.44 2.52 7.98
CA GLN A 622 -13.07 1.70 6.94
C GLN A 622 -12.37 0.34 6.86
N ASP A 623 -11.04 0.31 6.84
CA ASP A 623 -10.26 -0.93 6.80
C ASP A 623 -10.55 -1.83 8.02
N ASP A 624 -10.58 -1.26 9.22
CA ASP A 624 -10.95 -1.98 10.45
C ASP A 624 -12.36 -2.53 10.42
N MET A 625 -13.32 -1.71 9.99
CA MET A 625 -14.70 -2.15 9.85
C MET A 625 -14.79 -3.34 8.88
N ILE A 626 -14.12 -3.27 7.73
CA ILE A 626 -14.19 -4.32 6.72
C ILE A 626 -13.56 -5.61 7.23
N SER A 627 -12.40 -5.55 7.90
CA SER A 627 -11.74 -6.75 8.43
C SER A 627 -12.58 -7.41 9.53
N PHE A 628 -13.07 -6.62 10.49
CA PHE A 628 -13.79 -7.11 11.66
C PHE A 628 -15.26 -7.49 11.38
N LEU A 629 -16.01 -6.60 10.74
CA LEU A 629 -17.41 -6.87 10.39
C LEU A 629 -17.52 -7.89 9.26
N GLY A 630 -16.58 -7.89 8.31
CA GLY A 630 -16.49 -8.91 7.27
C GLY A 630 -16.28 -10.30 7.87
N LEU A 631 -15.32 -10.44 8.79
CA LEU A 631 -15.08 -11.70 9.49
C LEU A 631 -16.28 -12.13 10.36
N HIS A 632 -16.90 -11.20 11.08
CA HIS A 632 -18.11 -11.49 11.85
C HIS A 632 -19.23 -12.04 10.96
N ASN A 633 -19.54 -11.34 9.86
CA ASN A 633 -20.60 -11.74 8.94
C ASN A 633 -20.32 -13.11 8.29
N ALA A 634 -19.05 -13.38 7.96
CA ALA A 634 -18.63 -14.70 7.47
C ALA A 634 -18.82 -15.78 8.54
N GLY A 635 -18.46 -15.51 9.80
CA GLY A 635 -18.66 -16.44 10.91
C GLY A 635 -20.14 -16.82 11.13
N VAL A 636 -21.03 -15.82 11.03
CA VAL A 636 -22.49 -16.04 11.08
C VAL A 636 -22.95 -16.90 9.90
N ALA A 637 -22.47 -16.63 8.69
CA ALA A 637 -22.85 -17.38 7.49
C ALA A 637 -22.34 -18.83 7.49
N LEU A 638 -21.12 -19.04 8.00
CA LEU A 638 -20.48 -20.35 8.07
C LEU A 638 -21.03 -21.23 9.20
N ALA A 639 -21.41 -20.61 10.33
CA ALA A 639 -21.94 -21.29 11.52
C ALA A 639 -21.10 -22.51 11.99
N ASN A 640 -19.78 -22.46 11.78
CA ASN A 640 -18.85 -23.58 12.04
C ASN A 640 -17.75 -23.23 13.07
N GLY A 641 -17.96 -22.15 13.82
CA GLY A 641 -17.04 -21.67 14.85
C GLY A 641 -15.97 -20.69 14.37
N VAL A 642 -15.87 -20.40 13.06
CA VAL A 642 -15.02 -19.31 12.53
C VAL A 642 -15.57 -17.95 12.98
N GLY A 643 -14.71 -17.05 13.44
CA GLY A 643 -15.11 -15.69 13.78
C GLY A 643 -13.98 -14.85 14.40
N ASN A 644 -14.37 -13.69 14.93
CA ASN A 644 -13.48 -12.80 15.67
C ASN A 644 -12.95 -13.47 16.95
N ALA A 645 -11.83 -12.95 17.47
CA ALA A 645 -11.36 -13.30 18.81
C ALA A 645 -12.46 -13.09 19.87
N PRO A 646 -12.60 -13.99 20.88
CA PRO A 646 -13.46 -13.74 22.03
C PRO A 646 -13.08 -12.43 22.74
N SER A 647 -14.05 -11.64 23.17
CA SER A 647 -13.81 -10.32 23.80
C SER A 647 -12.89 -10.38 25.02
N ALA A 648 -12.93 -11.48 25.78
CA ALA A 648 -12.13 -11.67 26.99
C ALA A 648 -10.62 -11.75 26.74
N ILE A 649 -10.18 -12.03 25.51
CA ILE A 649 -8.76 -12.17 25.15
C ILE A 649 -8.28 -11.06 24.21
N ARG A 650 -9.11 -10.06 23.90
CA ARG A 650 -8.72 -8.97 22.99
C ARG A 650 -7.81 -7.97 23.70
N ALA A 651 -6.86 -7.41 22.95
CA ALA A 651 -5.89 -6.44 23.46
C ALA A 651 -6.53 -5.18 24.06
N ASP A 652 -7.78 -4.83 23.72
CA ASP A 652 -8.50 -3.72 24.34
C ASP A 652 -9.01 -4.00 25.77
N GLY A 653 -8.75 -5.20 26.30
CA GLY A 653 -8.79 -5.48 27.73
C GLY A 653 -7.53 -5.02 28.49
N LEU A 654 -6.42 -4.76 27.78
CA LEU A 654 -5.15 -4.34 28.38
C LEU A 654 -5.08 -2.83 28.62
N ARG A 655 -4.36 -2.43 29.67
CA ARG A 655 -4.20 -1.03 30.11
C ARG A 655 -2.76 -0.68 30.50
N PRO A 656 -1.76 -0.83 29.62
CA PRO A 656 -0.39 -0.43 29.93
C PRO A 656 -0.35 1.07 30.30
N ASN A 657 0.36 1.39 31.37
CA ASN A 657 0.42 2.75 31.95
C ASN A 657 -0.97 3.39 32.20
N GLY A 658 -1.99 2.58 32.50
CA GLY A 658 -3.36 3.03 32.73
C GLY A 658 -4.17 3.36 31.47
N VAL A 659 -3.58 3.23 30.28
CA VAL A 659 -4.21 3.58 29.00
C VAL A 659 -4.70 2.34 28.27
N ARG A 660 -5.99 2.31 27.94
CA ARG A 660 -6.61 1.20 27.20
C ARG A 660 -6.08 1.14 25.76
N LEU A 661 -5.58 -0.01 25.33
CA LEU A 661 -5.27 -0.25 23.92
C LEU A 661 -6.54 -0.30 23.09
N ARG A 662 -6.48 0.12 21.82
CA ARG A 662 -7.62 0.06 20.90
C ARG A 662 -7.56 -1.20 20.06
N TYR A 663 -8.69 -1.88 19.85
CA TYR A 663 -8.75 -3.10 19.03
C TYR A 663 -9.23 -2.82 17.60
N VAL A 664 -10.42 -2.23 17.44
CA VAL A 664 -10.96 -1.79 16.14
C VAL A 664 -11.73 -0.47 16.31
N SER A 665 -11.82 0.32 15.25
CA SER A 665 -12.71 1.49 15.16
C SER A 665 -13.57 1.37 13.90
N CYS A 666 -14.86 1.69 14.01
CA CYS A 666 -15.78 1.65 12.87
C CYS A 666 -16.38 3.03 12.62
N PRO A 667 -16.52 3.45 11.35
CA PRO A 667 -16.92 4.81 11.02
C PRO A 667 -18.39 5.06 11.33
N PHE A 668 -18.73 6.33 11.58
CA PHE A 668 -20.11 6.78 11.76
C PHE A 668 -20.90 6.70 10.45
N ALA A 669 -22.16 6.24 10.52
CA ALA A 669 -23.05 6.04 9.36
C ALA A 669 -22.32 5.34 8.20
N PRO A 670 -21.73 4.15 8.40
CA PRO A 670 -20.67 3.68 7.52
C PRO A 670 -21.16 3.17 6.17
N PHE A 671 -22.47 2.95 5.98
CA PHE A 671 -23.03 2.37 4.76
C PHE A 671 -23.72 3.40 3.87
N LEU A 672 -23.61 3.18 2.56
CA LEU A 672 -24.28 3.98 1.54
C LEU A 672 -25.81 3.87 1.69
N GLY A 673 -26.51 5.00 1.64
CA GLY A 673 -27.98 5.04 1.73
C GLY A 673 -28.55 4.58 3.08
N SER A 674 -27.71 4.36 4.10
CA SER A 674 -28.12 3.91 5.43
C SER A 674 -27.77 4.93 6.51
N ARG A 675 -28.49 4.85 7.63
CA ARG A 675 -28.22 5.63 8.86
C ARG A 675 -27.78 4.76 10.03
N GLU A 676 -27.51 3.48 9.78
CA GLU A 676 -27.05 2.54 10.80
C GLU A 676 -25.77 3.06 11.48
N GLN A 677 -25.66 2.82 12.78
CA GLN A 677 -24.54 3.27 13.62
C GLN A 677 -23.98 2.10 14.41
N ASN A 678 -22.77 2.28 14.94
CA ASN A 678 -22.13 1.32 15.85
C ASN A 678 -22.14 -0.11 15.30
N VAL A 679 -21.91 -0.25 13.99
CA VAL A 679 -22.07 -1.54 13.28
C VAL A 679 -21.13 -2.64 13.75
N CYS A 680 -20.14 -2.31 14.58
CA CYS A 680 -19.18 -3.23 15.18
C CYS A 680 -19.45 -3.51 16.66
N GLU A 681 -20.38 -2.81 17.29
CA GLU A 681 -20.71 -2.98 18.71
C GLU A 681 -21.36 -4.35 18.95
N GLY A 682 -20.91 -5.05 20.01
CA GLY A 682 -21.42 -6.37 20.38
C GLY A 682 -20.93 -7.55 19.51
N LYS A 683 -19.91 -7.35 18.66
CA LYS A 683 -19.42 -8.35 17.69
C LYS A 683 -18.03 -8.91 17.98
#